data_AF-A0A355FWC6-F1
#
_entry.id   AF-A0A355FWC6-F1
#
_cell.length_a   1.000
_cell.length_b   1.000
_cell.length_c   1.000
_cell.angle_alpha   90.00
_cell.angle_beta   90.00
_cell.angle_gamma   90.00
#
_symmetry.space_group_name_H-M   'P 1'
#
loop_
_entity.id
_entity.type
_entity.pdbx_description
1 polymer ?
#
loop_
_entity_poly.entity_id
_entity_poly.type
_entity_poly.pdbx_seq_one_letter_code
_entity_poly.pdbx_strand_id
1 'polypeptide(L)'
;MSQGGFSKCTNRFKIVGACMVVALFGFLLLWQTADAAPKRGYEALMTKIPSAAQLELSPGEKMEVEVAFQNIGEKAWVNDGKGYVSIYTYDPKYRRSSFDPGTWLGPSRVKRLIEPRVEVGGIGTMRFELRAPEEGGEYAETFHLAAEDVAWIPGGEFTLRINVAEVSEVAEVIEDGESSGGTDISGLLDEEKKPRVGAPGYDAAVLLRSSKKIATPGGASVTYTAGVKNAGTAVWSSRRVELPDFKLAASGADLAHASWLSSSLLALNDRGEVKPGELDFVTFTFTAPRIIGEHLVVFTFTANGERVEGGEILIPVDVTSNAPDAVVSPLRDGVMDRAEMIPEPVMRVGVLIVDEETDGKVQIVCDCEVMAMKDENGNPLADVPRGVVASAYYDEGKYFYDAGRGLEMTSFPIRFVPDTLGAILTITNFDRRATRDSENADNQFRNVLELRHNTKKDRAWLINELPMEMYLRGLAETSNSSPIEYQKAIVTAARTYAYYHFLRQTKHAAEGFMVDAWRDQVYKGYGSEARLSSVVSAVEETYGVTVTYDGQTAITPYFGHSDGRTRAWSEVWNGDIAWLKSVSVPCDAGRNLFGHGVGMSARGAICMASDGIGYREILKHFYTGVDLRRDWEGDVAD
;
A
#
# COMPACT_ATOMS: atom_id res chain seq x y z
N MET A 1 59.71 46.23 -50.98
CA MET A 1 58.61 45.28 -51.27
C MET A 1 57.48 45.67 -50.32
N SER A 2 56.52 46.47 -50.78
CA SER A 2 55.34 46.10 -51.59
C SER A 2 54.13 46.04 -50.64
N GLN A 3 53.46 47.18 -50.43
CA GLN A 3 52.14 47.50 -51.02
C GLN A 3 51.06 46.64 -50.36
N GLY A 4 50.19 47.18 -49.50
CA GLY A 4 49.08 48.08 -49.87
C GLY A 4 47.78 47.25 -49.72
N GLY A 5 46.64 47.73 -49.26
CA GLY A 5 46.08 49.08 -49.20
C GLY A 5 44.58 48.97 -49.57
N PHE A 6 43.81 50.04 -49.37
CA PHE A 6 42.36 50.16 -49.67
C PHE A 6 41.34 49.41 -48.79
N SER A 7 40.10 49.88 -48.63
CA SER A 7 39.53 51.25 -48.61
C SER A 7 38.02 51.19 -48.34
N LYS A 8 37.51 52.10 -47.50
CA LYS A 8 36.19 52.79 -47.51
C LYS A 8 35.04 52.23 -48.38
N CYS A 9 33.83 52.14 -47.79
CA CYS A 9 32.69 53.08 -47.96
C CYS A 9 31.43 52.44 -47.31
N THR A 10 30.71 53.01 -46.34
CA THR A 10 29.94 54.28 -46.23
C THR A 10 28.73 54.44 -47.16
N ASN A 11 27.64 54.95 -46.55
CA ASN A 11 26.34 55.38 -47.10
C ASN A 11 25.33 54.25 -47.38
N ARG A 12 24.16 54.16 -46.72
CA ARG A 12 23.06 55.14 -46.44
C ARG A 12 22.48 55.80 -47.70
N PHE A 13 21.18 55.59 -47.91
CA PHE A 13 20.13 56.41 -48.57
C PHE A 13 19.03 55.43 -49.05
N LYS A 14 17.73 55.72 -49.14
CA LYS A 14 16.86 56.82 -48.67
C LYS A 14 15.37 56.40 -48.89
N ILE A 15 14.43 56.89 -48.06
CA ILE A 15 13.01 57.32 -48.33
C ILE A 15 12.15 56.44 -49.30
N VAL A 16 10.93 55.97 -49.01
CA VAL A 16 9.57 56.60 -48.95
C VAL A 16 8.60 55.43 -48.55
N GLY A 17 7.46 55.52 -47.85
CA GLY A 17 6.67 56.64 -47.32
C GLY A 17 5.16 56.54 -47.70
N ALA A 18 4.32 55.94 -46.83
CA ALA A 18 2.84 56.03 -46.76
C ALA A 18 2.40 55.29 -45.47
N CYS A 19 1.66 55.86 -44.51
CA CYS A 19 0.19 56.06 -44.49
C CYS A 19 -0.58 54.77 -44.84
N MET A 20 -1.58 54.27 -44.11
CA MET A 20 -2.39 54.72 -42.95
C MET A 20 -3.12 53.43 -42.42
N VAL A 21 -3.65 53.26 -41.20
CA VAL A 21 -4.03 54.10 -40.03
C VAL A 21 -3.68 53.32 -38.73
N VAL A 22 -3.63 53.96 -37.55
CA VAL A 22 -3.71 53.28 -36.24
C VAL A 22 -4.96 53.78 -35.48
N ALA A 23 -5.88 52.88 -35.17
CA ALA A 23 -6.99 53.14 -34.25
C ALA A 23 -6.75 52.34 -32.96
N LEU A 24 -6.71 53.02 -31.81
CA LEU A 24 -6.58 52.36 -30.51
C LEU A 24 -7.85 51.58 -30.20
N PHE A 25 -7.70 50.32 -29.79
CA PHE A 25 -8.55 49.72 -28.76
C PHE A 25 -7.65 49.01 -27.75
N GLY A 26 -7.88 49.30 -26.47
CA GLY A 26 -7.04 48.79 -25.38
C GLY A 26 -7.22 47.29 -25.20
N PHE A 27 -6.12 46.54 -25.27
CA PHE A 27 -6.11 45.13 -24.90
C PHE A 27 -5.78 45.01 -23.41
N LEU A 28 -6.74 44.51 -22.63
CA LEU A 28 -6.46 43.98 -21.30
C LEU A 28 -5.52 42.78 -21.48
N LEU A 29 -4.26 42.94 -21.07
CA LEU A 29 -3.32 41.84 -20.94
C LEU A 29 -3.73 40.98 -19.75
N LEU A 30 -4.70 40.08 -19.98
CA LEU A 30 -4.90 38.91 -19.14
C LEU A 30 -3.60 38.11 -19.16
N TRP A 31 -2.95 37.99 -18.00
CA TRP A 31 -1.86 37.05 -17.81
C TRP A 31 -2.41 35.63 -17.96
N GLN A 32 -2.08 34.98 -19.07
CA GLN A 32 -2.18 33.53 -19.16
C GLN A 32 -0.87 32.94 -18.63
N THR A 33 -0.93 32.28 -17.48
CA THR A 33 0.08 31.33 -17.04
C THR A 33 0.05 30.15 -18.01
N ALA A 34 1.12 29.98 -18.79
CA ALA A 34 1.27 28.82 -19.66
C ALA A 34 1.98 27.70 -18.88
N ASP A 35 1.20 26.84 -18.22
CA ASP A 35 1.71 25.56 -17.74
C ASP A 35 2.14 24.71 -18.94
N ALA A 36 3.45 24.55 -19.11
CA ALA A 36 4.04 23.67 -20.10
C ALA A 36 4.45 22.35 -19.44
N ALA A 37 3.48 21.45 -19.26
CA ALA A 37 3.77 20.06 -18.90
C ALA A 37 4.80 19.46 -19.89
N PRO A 38 5.73 18.60 -19.45
CA PRO A 38 6.68 17.94 -20.35
C PRO A 38 5.95 17.11 -21.41
N LYS A 39 5.87 17.63 -22.64
CA LYS A 39 5.16 16.98 -23.74
C LYS A 39 5.91 15.73 -24.18
N ARG A 40 5.51 14.54 -23.71
CA ARG A 40 6.04 13.23 -24.15
C ARG A 40 5.68 12.86 -25.61
N GLY A 41 5.39 13.84 -26.46
CA GLY A 41 4.94 13.69 -27.84
C GLY A 41 3.45 13.42 -28.01
N TYR A 42 2.64 13.52 -26.95
CA TYR A 42 1.19 13.37 -26.99
C TYR A 42 0.52 14.67 -26.55
N GLU A 43 -0.41 15.18 -27.37
CA GLU A 43 -1.25 16.34 -27.07
C GLU A 43 -2.59 16.18 -27.80
N ALA A 44 -3.67 16.62 -27.18
CA ALA A 44 -5.03 16.53 -27.70
C ALA A 44 -5.71 17.90 -27.75
N LEU A 45 -6.59 18.08 -28.72
CA LEU A 45 -7.51 19.20 -28.80
C LEU A 45 -8.93 18.64 -28.88
N MET A 46 -9.78 18.94 -27.90
CA MET A 46 -11.18 18.53 -27.90
C MET A 46 -11.89 19.09 -29.16
N THR A 47 -12.51 18.21 -29.95
CA THR A 47 -13.30 18.58 -31.15
C THR A 47 -14.78 18.25 -31.02
N LYS A 48 -15.16 17.32 -30.14
CA LYS A 48 -16.56 16.98 -29.87
C LYS A 48 -16.78 16.52 -28.43
N ILE A 49 -17.75 17.14 -27.77
CA ILE A 49 -18.34 16.76 -26.49
C ILE A 49 -19.87 16.90 -26.64
N PRO A 50 -20.73 16.19 -25.87
CA PRO A 50 -22.17 16.43 -25.89
C PRO A 50 -22.52 17.92 -25.74
N SER A 51 -23.35 18.44 -26.64
CA SER A 51 -23.54 19.89 -26.82
C SER A 51 -24.57 20.54 -25.88
N ALA A 52 -24.92 19.87 -24.78
CA ALA A 52 -25.83 20.39 -23.77
C ALA A 52 -25.04 21.03 -22.63
N ALA A 53 -25.56 22.13 -22.05
CA ALA A 53 -24.93 22.77 -20.89
C ALA A 53 -24.95 21.88 -19.63
N GLN A 54 -25.91 20.95 -19.59
CA GLN A 54 -26.16 19.96 -18.56
C GLN A 54 -26.89 18.78 -19.24
N LEU A 55 -26.54 17.54 -18.89
CA LEU A 55 -27.17 16.31 -19.38
C LEU A 55 -28.26 15.89 -18.38
N GLU A 56 -29.50 15.75 -18.82
CA GLU A 56 -30.61 15.31 -17.96
C GLU A 56 -30.76 13.79 -18.02
N LEU A 57 -30.87 13.13 -16.85
CA LEU A 57 -31.10 11.69 -16.71
C LEU A 57 -32.16 11.40 -15.64
N SER A 58 -32.88 10.30 -15.81
CA SER A 58 -33.69 9.67 -14.76
C SER A 58 -32.82 8.77 -13.88
N PRO A 59 -33.17 8.53 -12.61
CA PRO A 59 -32.53 7.53 -11.76
C PRO A 59 -32.37 6.18 -12.45
N GLY A 60 -31.14 5.63 -12.43
CA GLY A 60 -30.81 4.37 -13.10
C GLY A 60 -30.78 4.38 -14.64
N GLU A 61 -31.09 5.51 -15.31
CA GLU A 61 -31.12 5.65 -16.77
C GLU A 61 -29.73 5.46 -17.41
N LYS A 62 -29.68 4.85 -18.60
CA LYS A 62 -28.45 4.66 -19.37
C LYS A 62 -28.36 5.62 -20.55
N MET A 63 -27.23 6.28 -20.72
CA MET A 63 -26.95 7.20 -21.82
C MET A 63 -25.63 6.88 -22.50
N GLU A 64 -25.61 6.89 -23.83
CA GLU A 64 -24.37 6.79 -24.60
C GLU A 64 -23.74 8.18 -24.83
N VAL A 65 -22.50 8.34 -24.41
CA VAL A 65 -21.67 9.53 -24.60
C VAL A 65 -20.66 9.27 -25.73
N GLU A 66 -20.52 10.23 -26.63
CA GLU A 66 -19.47 10.24 -27.65
C GLU A 66 -18.64 11.53 -27.53
N VAL A 67 -17.32 11.35 -27.40
CA VAL A 67 -16.34 12.44 -27.43
C VAL A 67 -15.33 12.21 -28.56
N ALA A 68 -14.79 13.30 -29.10
CA ALA A 68 -13.74 13.24 -30.11
C ALA A 68 -12.69 14.31 -29.89
N PHE A 69 -11.43 13.96 -30.19
CA PHE A 69 -10.27 14.82 -30.02
C PHE A 69 -9.40 14.76 -31.28
N GLN A 70 -8.85 15.90 -31.68
CA GLN A 70 -7.78 15.95 -32.66
C GLN A 70 -6.45 15.66 -31.97
N ASN A 71 -5.65 14.77 -32.54
CA ASN A 71 -4.27 14.55 -32.13
C ASN A 71 -3.42 15.73 -32.61
N ILE A 72 -2.94 16.56 -31.69
CA ILE A 72 -2.07 17.72 -31.98
C ILE A 72 -0.64 17.52 -31.46
N GLY A 73 -0.31 16.31 -30.99
CA GLY A 73 1.04 15.94 -30.55
C GLY A 73 1.97 15.55 -31.70
N GLU A 74 3.09 14.93 -31.35
CA GLU A 74 4.12 14.48 -32.31
C GLU A 74 3.98 13.00 -32.69
N LYS A 75 3.24 12.22 -31.89
CA LYS A 75 3.08 10.77 -32.03
C LYS A 75 1.65 10.42 -32.43
N ALA A 76 1.52 9.48 -33.36
CA ALA A 76 0.23 8.87 -33.66
C ALA A 76 -0.31 8.08 -32.46
N TRP A 77 -1.62 8.17 -32.22
CA TRP A 77 -2.32 7.36 -31.24
C TRP A 77 -2.68 5.99 -31.84
N VAL A 78 -2.83 4.98 -31.00
CA VAL A 78 -3.26 3.61 -31.35
C VAL A 78 -4.30 3.13 -30.34
N ASN A 79 -5.12 2.13 -30.68
CA ASN A 79 -6.11 1.57 -29.75
C ASN A 79 -5.71 0.21 -29.12
N ASP A 80 -4.55 -0.33 -29.49
CA ASP A 80 -3.98 -1.56 -28.95
C ASP A 80 -2.44 -1.50 -28.78
N GLY A 81 -1.85 -2.57 -28.27
CA GLY A 81 -0.40 -2.65 -28.04
C GLY A 81 0.09 -1.80 -26.86
N LYS A 82 1.32 -1.29 -26.96
CA LYS A 82 1.94 -0.46 -25.91
C LYS A 82 1.65 1.02 -26.17
N GLY A 83 1.15 1.74 -25.15
CA GLY A 83 0.83 3.17 -25.30
C GLY A 83 -0.46 3.45 -26.06
N TYR A 84 -1.44 2.52 -26.03
CA TYR A 84 -2.75 2.80 -26.62
C TYR A 84 -3.48 3.91 -25.86
N VAL A 85 -4.38 4.62 -26.54
CA VAL A 85 -5.10 5.75 -25.95
C VAL A 85 -6.44 5.31 -25.36
N SER A 86 -6.70 5.73 -24.12
CA SER A 86 -7.94 5.45 -23.40
C SER A 86 -8.38 6.61 -22.49
N ILE A 87 -9.68 6.62 -22.14
CA ILE A 87 -10.28 7.56 -21.19
C ILE A 87 -10.22 6.98 -19.78
N TYR A 88 -9.80 7.81 -18.83
CA TYR A 88 -9.94 7.56 -17.40
C TYR A 88 -10.85 8.57 -16.73
N THR A 89 -11.50 8.14 -15.65
CA THR A 89 -12.07 9.03 -14.62
C THR A 89 -10.98 9.90 -14.01
N TYR A 90 -11.20 11.21 -13.96
CA TYR A 90 -10.23 12.22 -13.49
C TYR A 90 -10.89 13.20 -12.51
N ASP A 91 -10.10 13.92 -11.71
CA ASP A 91 -10.57 14.83 -10.65
C ASP A 91 -11.65 14.27 -9.69
N PRO A 92 -11.27 13.48 -8.66
CA PRO A 92 -9.94 12.93 -8.42
C PRO A 92 -9.58 11.80 -9.42
N LYS A 93 -8.27 11.67 -9.69
CA LYS A 93 -7.71 10.66 -10.62
C LYS A 93 -8.15 9.25 -10.20
N TYR A 94 -8.56 8.44 -11.17
CA TYR A 94 -8.95 7.04 -11.00
C TYR A 94 -10.09 6.77 -9.99
N ARG A 95 -10.93 7.76 -9.66
CA ARG A 95 -12.13 7.55 -8.83
C ARG A 95 -13.03 6.48 -9.44
N ARG A 96 -13.72 5.70 -8.60
CA ARG A 96 -14.86 4.90 -9.06
C ARG A 96 -16.02 5.86 -9.29
N SER A 97 -16.51 5.94 -10.52
CA SER A 97 -17.69 6.76 -10.82
C SER A 97 -18.97 6.10 -10.32
N SER A 98 -19.89 6.89 -9.77
CA SER A 98 -21.29 6.46 -9.54
C SER A 98 -22.04 6.22 -10.85
N PHE A 99 -21.52 6.74 -11.97
CA PHE A 99 -22.07 6.58 -13.31
C PHE A 99 -21.53 5.36 -14.08
N ASP A 100 -20.70 4.50 -13.47
CA ASP A 100 -20.19 3.28 -14.10
C ASP A 100 -21.34 2.28 -14.40
N PRO A 101 -21.66 2.00 -15.67
CA PRO A 101 -22.72 1.07 -16.05
C PRO A 101 -22.31 -0.41 -15.95
N GLY A 102 -21.07 -0.70 -15.53
CA GLY A 102 -20.46 -2.04 -15.52
C GLY A 102 -19.93 -2.51 -16.87
N THR A 103 -20.08 -1.71 -17.93
CA THR A 103 -19.64 -2.03 -19.31
C THR A 103 -18.32 -1.35 -19.71
N TRP A 104 -17.74 -0.56 -18.81
CA TRP A 104 -16.43 0.06 -18.99
C TRP A 104 -15.31 -0.99 -19.05
N LEU A 105 -14.12 -0.60 -19.53
CA LEU A 105 -12.91 -1.43 -19.39
C LEU A 105 -12.53 -1.61 -17.90
N GLY A 106 -13.17 -0.87 -17.00
CA GLY A 106 -13.58 -1.21 -15.63
C GLY A 106 -13.71 0.07 -14.79
N PRO A 107 -13.72 -0.02 -13.44
CA PRO A 107 -14.14 1.04 -12.49
C PRO A 107 -13.67 2.49 -12.73
N SER A 108 -12.51 2.66 -13.37
CA SER A 108 -11.84 3.94 -13.60
C SER A 108 -11.33 4.17 -15.03
N ARG A 109 -11.40 3.14 -15.90
CA ARG A 109 -10.89 3.16 -17.29
C ARG A 109 -12.07 2.88 -18.18
N VAL A 110 -12.58 3.92 -18.79
CA VAL A 110 -13.89 3.97 -19.40
C VAL A 110 -13.88 3.22 -20.73
N LYS A 111 -13.10 3.74 -21.69
CA LYS A 111 -13.06 3.23 -23.07
C LYS A 111 -11.72 3.48 -23.73
N ARG A 112 -11.36 2.61 -24.68
CA ARG A 112 -10.30 2.85 -25.67
C ARG A 112 -10.80 3.72 -26.82
N LEU A 113 -9.85 4.34 -27.50
CA LEU A 113 -10.00 4.87 -28.85
C LEU A 113 -10.68 3.86 -29.80
N ILE A 114 -11.60 4.31 -30.65
CA ILE A 114 -12.30 3.44 -31.62
C ILE A 114 -11.38 3.14 -32.81
N GLU A 115 -10.74 4.17 -33.36
CA GLU A 115 -9.88 4.06 -34.52
C GLU A 115 -8.62 3.24 -34.19
N PRO A 116 -8.19 2.30 -35.05
CA PRO A 116 -6.99 1.50 -34.81
C PRO A 116 -5.72 2.37 -34.67
N ARG A 117 -5.72 3.51 -35.36
CA ARG A 117 -4.61 4.46 -35.39
C ARG A 117 -5.10 5.85 -35.79
N VAL A 118 -4.63 6.88 -35.08
CA VAL A 118 -4.91 8.29 -35.38
C VAL A 118 -3.59 9.02 -35.54
N GLU A 119 -3.24 9.33 -36.79
CA GLU A 119 -2.05 10.12 -37.12
C GLU A 119 -2.15 11.55 -36.56
N VAL A 120 -1.01 12.24 -36.51
CA VAL A 120 -0.96 13.66 -36.13
C VAL A 120 -1.85 14.49 -37.06
N GLY A 121 -2.69 15.36 -36.48
CA GLY A 121 -3.74 16.11 -37.15
C GLY A 121 -5.05 15.34 -37.38
N GLY A 122 -5.07 14.02 -37.18
CA GLY A 122 -6.28 13.18 -37.26
C GLY A 122 -7.19 13.33 -36.05
N ILE A 123 -8.45 12.90 -36.19
CA ILE A 123 -9.43 12.87 -35.10
C ILE A 123 -9.58 11.44 -34.57
N GLY A 124 -9.55 11.29 -33.25
CA GLY A 124 -9.87 10.07 -32.53
C GLY A 124 -11.20 10.18 -31.78
N THR A 125 -12.02 9.14 -31.86
CA THR A 125 -13.37 9.08 -31.31
C THR A 125 -13.47 8.01 -30.23
N MET A 126 -14.21 8.31 -29.16
CA MET A 126 -14.46 7.39 -28.05
C MET A 126 -15.94 7.43 -27.67
N ARG A 127 -16.55 6.26 -27.52
CA ARG A 127 -17.99 6.07 -27.29
C ARG A 127 -18.21 5.13 -26.11
N PHE A 128 -18.90 5.60 -25.07
CA PHE A 128 -19.08 4.89 -23.82
C PHE A 128 -20.46 5.14 -23.20
N GLU A 129 -20.93 4.20 -22.41
CA GLU A 129 -22.21 4.32 -21.69
C GLU A 129 -21.96 4.92 -20.30
N LEU A 130 -22.92 5.71 -19.80
CA LEU A 130 -23.09 6.09 -18.40
C LEU A 130 -24.39 5.46 -17.90
N ARG A 131 -24.48 5.15 -16.61
CA ARG A 131 -25.74 4.82 -15.91
C ARG A 131 -25.95 5.78 -14.76
N ALA A 132 -27.04 6.53 -14.71
CA ALA A 132 -27.33 7.41 -13.57
C ALA A 132 -27.37 6.63 -12.23
N PRO A 133 -26.90 7.24 -11.12
CA PRO A 133 -27.18 6.73 -9.78
C PRO A 133 -28.70 6.70 -9.50
N GLU A 134 -29.10 6.01 -8.42
CA GLU A 134 -30.48 6.05 -7.92
C GLU A 134 -30.78 7.35 -7.15
N GLU A 135 -29.74 8.01 -6.65
CA GLU A 135 -29.84 9.30 -5.94
C GLU A 135 -29.96 10.44 -6.95
N GLY A 136 -30.95 11.32 -6.76
CA GLY A 136 -31.14 12.51 -7.58
C GLY A 136 -30.17 13.63 -7.17
N GLY A 137 -29.82 14.51 -8.11
CA GLY A 137 -28.94 15.66 -7.84
C GLY A 137 -28.11 16.13 -9.04
N GLU A 138 -27.32 17.17 -8.82
CA GLU A 138 -26.35 17.68 -9.80
C GLU A 138 -24.97 17.03 -9.60
N TYR A 139 -24.38 16.56 -10.70
CA TYR A 139 -23.10 15.85 -10.72
C TYR A 139 -22.15 16.46 -11.76
N ALA A 140 -20.85 16.42 -11.46
CA ALA A 140 -19.77 16.77 -12.38
C ALA A 140 -18.85 15.56 -12.57
N GLU A 141 -18.86 14.99 -13.78
CA GLU A 141 -18.10 13.81 -14.15
C GLU A 141 -16.91 14.20 -15.02
N THR A 142 -15.73 14.34 -14.41
CA THR A 142 -14.48 14.71 -15.07
C THR A 142 -13.70 13.48 -15.55
N PHE A 143 -13.05 13.60 -16.71
CA PHE A 143 -12.33 12.55 -17.41
C PHE A 143 -11.08 13.10 -18.10
N HIS A 144 -10.08 12.25 -18.34
CA HIS A 144 -8.83 12.63 -19.01
C HIS A 144 -8.31 11.50 -19.89
N LEU A 145 -7.66 11.85 -21.01
CA LEU A 145 -7.00 10.91 -21.91
C LEU A 145 -5.60 10.51 -21.43
N ALA A 146 -5.28 9.23 -21.52
CA ALA A 146 -3.94 8.71 -21.32
C ALA A 146 -3.49 7.81 -22.47
N ALA A 147 -2.20 7.85 -22.79
CA ALA A 147 -1.48 6.80 -23.49
C ALA A 147 -0.93 5.82 -22.44
N GLU A 148 -1.46 4.59 -22.41
CA GLU A 148 -1.26 3.63 -21.31
C GLU A 148 0.23 3.33 -21.08
N ASP A 149 0.66 3.35 -19.81
CA ASP A 149 2.05 3.15 -19.38
C ASP A 149 3.08 4.11 -20.05
N VAL A 150 2.62 5.25 -20.57
CA VAL A 150 3.46 6.24 -21.28
C VAL A 150 3.27 7.67 -20.74
N ALA A 151 2.06 8.22 -20.80
CA ALA A 151 1.76 9.61 -20.44
C ALA A 151 0.25 9.87 -20.31
N TRP A 152 -0.14 10.84 -19.47
CA TRP A 152 -1.39 11.58 -19.68
C TRP A 152 -1.26 12.44 -20.96
N ILE A 153 -2.38 12.81 -21.59
CA ILE A 153 -2.38 13.57 -22.85
C ILE A 153 -2.90 14.99 -22.58
N PRO A 154 -2.01 16.00 -22.46
CA PRO A 154 -2.38 17.42 -22.32
C PRO A 154 -3.47 17.85 -23.31
N GLY A 155 -4.47 18.57 -22.82
CA GLY A 155 -5.65 18.98 -23.60
C GLY A 155 -6.70 17.88 -23.83
N GLY A 156 -6.49 16.68 -23.26
CA GLY A 156 -7.43 15.56 -23.30
C GLY A 156 -8.48 15.57 -22.18
N GLU A 157 -8.51 16.61 -21.33
CA GLU A 157 -9.39 16.67 -20.16
C GLU A 157 -10.78 17.21 -20.55
N PHE A 158 -11.83 16.66 -19.93
CA PHE A 158 -13.20 17.12 -20.11
C PHE A 158 -14.10 16.78 -18.92
N THR A 159 -15.13 17.60 -18.71
CA THR A 159 -16.14 17.39 -17.67
C THR A 159 -17.53 17.35 -18.28
N LEU A 160 -18.31 16.35 -17.91
CA LEU A 160 -19.74 16.27 -18.19
C LEU A 160 -20.50 16.77 -16.97
N ARG A 161 -21.40 17.74 -17.14
CA ARG A 161 -22.35 18.15 -16.09
C ARG A 161 -23.64 17.37 -16.29
N ILE A 162 -24.13 16.73 -15.24
CA ILE A 162 -25.26 15.80 -15.31
C ILE A 162 -26.25 16.15 -14.20
N ASN A 163 -27.53 16.21 -14.51
CA ASN A 163 -28.63 16.31 -13.56
C ASN A 163 -29.38 14.98 -13.52
N VAL A 164 -29.60 14.44 -12.33
CA VAL A 164 -30.41 13.22 -12.12
C VAL A 164 -31.69 13.62 -11.41
N ALA A 165 -32.84 13.31 -12.00
CA ALA A 165 -34.14 13.66 -11.42
C ALA A 165 -34.37 13.00 -10.04
N GLU A 166 -35.07 13.68 -9.14
CA GLU A 166 -35.39 13.16 -7.80
C GLU A 166 -36.38 11.97 -7.86
N VAL A 167 -36.14 10.95 -7.02
CA VAL A 167 -37.03 9.78 -6.87
C VAL A 167 -38.21 10.13 -5.96
N SER A 168 -39.44 9.90 -6.42
CA SER A 168 -40.63 9.90 -5.56
C SER A 168 -40.84 8.51 -4.95
N GLU A 169 -40.85 8.41 -3.62
CA GLU A 169 -40.98 7.14 -2.88
C GLU A 169 -42.33 6.43 -3.09
N VAL A 170 -42.28 5.09 -3.20
CA VAL A 170 -43.37 4.17 -2.80
C VAL A 170 -42.73 2.91 -2.21
N ALA A 171 -43.23 2.44 -1.06
CA ALA A 171 -42.65 1.34 -0.28
C ALA A 171 -43.52 0.05 -0.30
N GLU A 172 -42.91 -1.12 -0.04
CA GLU A 172 -43.64 -2.32 0.40
C GLU A 172 -42.74 -3.31 1.20
N VAL A 173 -43.36 -4.22 1.98
CA VAL A 173 -42.76 -4.97 3.12
C VAL A 173 -43.25 -6.43 3.13
N ILE A 174 -42.42 -7.43 3.50
CA ILE A 174 -42.84 -8.83 3.81
C ILE A 174 -41.98 -9.45 4.96
N GLU A 175 -42.56 -10.33 5.79
CA GLU A 175 -42.06 -10.90 7.07
C GLU A 175 -41.55 -12.38 7.04
N ASP A 176 -40.63 -12.69 7.97
CA ASP A 176 -40.39 -13.86 8.88
C ASP A 176 -40.67 -15.37 8.57
N GLY A 177 -39.84 -16.23 9.21
CA GLY A 177 -40.08 -17.67 9.46
C GLY A 177 -38.98 -18.41 10.27
N GLU A 178 -39.33 -19.05 11.39
CA GLU A 178 -38.41 -19.60 12.43
C GLU A 178 -37.77 -21.00 12.18
N SER A 179 -36.79 -21.39 13.01
CA SER A 179 -36.46 -22.81 13.30
C SER A 179 -36.01 -23.05 14.75
N SER A 180 -36.04 -24.31 15.22
CA SER A 180 -36.08 -24.68 16.64
C SER A 180 -35.11 -25.79 17.08
N GLY A 181 -34.87 -25.88 18.40
CA GLY A 181 -34.37 -27.10 19.06
C GLY A 181 -32.92 -27.06 19.56
N GLY A 182 -32.73 -27.01 20.89
CA GLY A 182 -31.45 -27.21 21.57
C GLY A 182 -31.54 -28.25 22.69
N THR A 183 -30.42 -28.89 23.03
CA THR A 183 -30.32 -29.85 24.15
C THR A 183 -29.18 -29.45 25.08
N ASP A 184 -29.48 -29.45 26.38
CA ASP A 184 -28.62 -29.00 27.48
C ASP A 184 -27.48 -29.99 27.81
N ILE A 185 -26.35 -29.47 28.28
CA ILE A 185 -25.16 -30.20 28.78
C ILE A 185 -24.50 -29.49 30.00
N SER A 186 -25.30 -28.81 30.82
CA SER A 186 -24.93 -28.06 32.04
C SER A 186 -24.28 -28.87 33.21
N GLY A 187 -23.76 -30.08 32.96
CA GLY A 187 -23.31 -31.02 34.00
C GLY A 187 -21.80 -31.21 34.21
N LEU A 188 -20.93 -30.29 33.75
CA LEU A 188 -19.47 -30.51 33.68
C LEU A 188 -18.58 -29.35 34.18
N LEU A 189 -18.98 -28.59 35.21
CA LEU A 189 -18.08 -27.63 35.90
C LEU A 189 -18.30 -27.63 37.43
N ASP A 190 -17.21 -27.61 38.19
CA ASP A 190 -17.22 -27.54 39.67
C ASP A 190 -17.77 -26.21 40.20
N GLU A 191 -18.54 -26.27 41.29
CA GLU A 191 -19.31 -25.14 41.86
C GLU A 191 -18.49 -23.98 42.45
N GLU A 192 -17.16 -24.12 42.66
CA GLU A 192 -16.34 -23.09 43.34
C GLU A 192 -15.72 -22.02 42.41
N LYS A 193 -16.06 -21.97 41.11
CA LYS A 193 -15.53 -20.97 40.15
C LYS A 193 -16.57 -20.24 39.30
N LYS A 194 -17.70 -19.83 39.90
CA LYS A 194 -18.69 -18.99 39.19
C LYS A 194 -18.14 -17.57 38.88
N PRO A 195 -18.13 -17.12 37.62
CA PRO A 195 -17.84 -15.73 37.26
C PRO A 195 -18.92 -14.77 37.77
N ARG A 196 -18.64 -13.47 37.75
CA ARG A 196 -19.60 -12.43 38.16
C ARG A 196 -20.71 -12.25 37.11
N VAL A 197 -21.90 -11.88 37.59
CA VAL A 197 -23.16 -11.68 36.85
C VAL A 197 -22.98 -10.76 35.63
N GLY A 198 -23.63 -11.08 34.51
CA GLY A 198 -23.58 -10.29 33.28
C GLY A 198 -24.32 -8.95 33.34
N ALA A 199 -24.23 -8.16 32.27
CA ALA A 199 -24.95 -6.90 32.15
C ALA A 199 -26.47 -7.15 31.91
N PRO A 200 -27.39 -6.46 32.61
CA PRO A 200 -28.82 -6.71 32.44
C PRO A 200 -29.31 -6.57 31.00
N GLY A 201 -29.93 -7.63 30.47
CA GLY A 201 -30.46 -7.68 29.10
C GLY A 201 -29.47 -8.20 28.04
N TYR A 202 -28.24 -8.57 28.42
CA TYR A 202 -27.26 -9.22 27.55
C TYR A 202 -27.12 -10.71 27.89
N ASP A 203 -27.97 -11.52 27.28
CA ASP A 203 -27.96 -12.99 27.41
C ASP A 203 -27.75 -13.65 26.04
N ALA A 204 -27.04 -14.78 26.00
CA ALA A 204 -26.74 -15.55 24.81
C ALA A 204 -26.90 -17.05 25.01
N ALA A 205 -27.14 -17.75 23.91
CA ALA A 205 -27.01 -19.20 23.83
C ALA A 205 -26.07 -19.60 22.68
N VAL A 206 -24.96 -20.28 22.98
CA VAL A 206 -24.05 -20.84 21.96
C VAL A 206 -24.67 -22.14 21.40
N LEU A 207 -25.52 -22.01 20.38
CA LEU A 207 -26.34 -23.10 19.85
C LEU A 207 -25.64 -23.96 18.79
N LEU A 208 -24.82 -23.35 17.93
CA LEU A 208 -24.17 -24.05 16.82
C LEU A 208 -22.64 -24.00 16.95
N ARG A 209 -21.98 -25.06 16.47
CA ARG A 209 -20.54 -25.29 16.63
C ARG A 209 -20.01 -26.03 15.42
N SER A 210 -18.93 -25.53 14.79
CA SER A 210 -18.32 -26.19 13.62
C SER A 210 -17.78 -27.59 13.93
N SER A 211 -17.37 -27.84 15.17
CA SER A 211 -17.19 -29.19 15.71
C SER A 211 -17.54 -29.28 17.20
N LYS A 212 -17.94 -30.48 17.65
CA LYS A 212 -18.19 -30.80 19.07
C LYS A 212 -16.92 -31.16 19.85
N LYS A 213 -15.90 -31.70 19.16
CA LYS A 213 -14.57 -32.02 19.68
C LYS A 213 -13.57 -31.93 18.52
N ILE A 214 -12.39 -31.38 18.76
CA ILE A 214 -11.35 -31.20 17.75
C ILE A 214 -10.23 -32.19 18.07
N ALA A 215 -9.68 -32.88 17.07
CA ALA A 215 -8.53 -33.74 17.22
C ALA A 215 -7.41 -33.26 16.29
N THR A 216 -6.28 -32.82 16.85
CA THR A 216 -5.24 -32.09 16.11
C THR A 216 -3.87 -32.21 16.78
N PRO A 217 -2.73 -32.12 16.06
CA PRO A 217 -1.42 -31.98 16.68
C PRO A 217 -1.32 -30.70 17.52
N GLY A 218 -0.51 -30.72 18.57
CA GLY A 218 -0.29 -29.54 19.40
C GLY A 218 0.35 -28.39 18.61
N GLY A 219 -0.01 -27.15 18.92
CA GLY A 219 0.49 -25.98 18.20
C GLY A 219 -0.05 -25.78 16.78
N ALA A 220 -0.98 -26.62 16.32
CA ALA A 220 -1.64 -26.43 15.02
C ALA A 220 -2.68 -25.30 15.05
N SER A 221 -2.80 -24.52 13.98
CA SER A 221 -3.88 -23.53 13.82
C SER A 221 -5.23 -24.22 13.67
N VAL A 222 -6.22 -23.76 14.45
CA VAL A 222 -7.59 -24.30 14.50
C VAL A 222 -8.58 -23.16 14.24
N THR A 223 -9.22 -23.17 13.07
CA THR A 223 -10.35 -22.27 12.78
C THR A 223 -11.64 -22.88 13.30
N TYR A 224 -12.42 -22.09 14.03
CA TYR A 224 -13.65 -22.50 14.68
C TYR A 224 -14.77 -21.49 14.43
N THR A 225 -15.97 -21.99 14.17
CA THR A 225 -17.17 -21.17 14.03
C THR A 225 -18.17 -21.55 15.12
N ALA A 226 -18.67 -20.54 15.83
CA ALA A 226 -19.73 -20.68 16.81
C ALA A 226 -20.95 -19.85 16.35
N GLY A 227 -22.13 -20.46 16.37
CA GLY A 227 -23.40 -19.76 16.20
C GLY A 227 -23.94 -19.36 17.57
N VAL A 228 -24.05 -18.07 17.82
CA VAL A 228 -24.43 -17.48 19.11
C VAL A 228 -25.77 -16.76 18.93
N LYS A 229 -26.80 -17.25 19.62
CA LYS A 229 -28.15 -16.67 19.58
C LYS A 229 -28.26 -15.58 20.62
N ASN A 230 -28.82 -14.43 20.25
CA ASN A 230 -29.22 -13.40 21.20
C ASN A 230 -30.45 -13.89 21.98
N ALA A 231 -30.27 -14.18 23.26
CA ALA A 231 -31.30 -14.65 24.18
C ALA A 231 -31.78 -13.55 25.14
N GLY A 232 -31.09 -12.40 25.16
CA GLY A 232 -31.41 -11.25 26.00
C GLY A 232 -32.40 -10.28 25.34
N THR A 233 -32.42 -9.06 25.84
CA THR A 233 -33.32 -7.99 25.36
C THR A 233 -32.60 -6.83 24.67
N ALA A 234 -31.27 -6.77 24.75
CA ALA A 234 -30.46 -5.77 24.06
C ALA A 234 -30.13 -6.19 22.61
N VAL A 235 -30.19 -5.25 21.67
CA VAL A 235 -29.71 -5.44 20.30
C VAL A 235 -28.18 -5.36 20.28
N TRP A 236 -27.51 -6.29 19.61
CA TRP A 236 -26.05 -6.29 19.47
C TRP A 236 -25.64 -5.61 18.16
N SER A 237 -24.98 -4.45 18.23
CA SER A 237 -24.37 -3.77 17.08
C SER A 237 -22.87 -4.10 16.94
N SER A 238 -22.17 -4.32 18.07
CA SER A 238 -20.80 -4.85 18.08
C SER A 238 -20.76 -6.21 18.77
N ARG A 239 -20.00 -7.16 18.22
CA ARG A 239 -19.84 -8.52 18.75
C ARG A 239 -18.37 -8.90 18.70
N ARG A 240 -17.84 -9.44 19.81
CA ARG A 240 -16.41 -9.74 19.98
C ARG A 240 -16.25 -11.16 20.54
N VAL A 241 -15.17 -11.82 20.15
CA VAL A 241 -14.71 -13.07 20.77
C VAL A 241 -13.36 -12.81 21.42
N GLU A 242 -13.24 -13.12 22.69
CA GLU A 242 -12.14 -12.68 23.54
C GLU A 242 -11.62 -13.80 24.45
N LEU A 243 -10.40 -13.66 24.96
CA LEU A 243 -9.91 -14.48 26.06
C LEU A 243 -10.70 -14.15 27.35
N PRO A 244 -11.01 -15.15 28.20
CA PRO A 244 -11.69 -14.92 29.46
C PRO A 244 -10.80 -14.20 30.47
N ASP A 245 -11.40 -13.34 31.31
CA ASP A 245 -10.72 -12.53 32.35
C ASP A 245 -10.01 -13.33 33.46
N PHE A 246 -10.08 -14.67 33.44
CA PHE A 246 -9.52 -15.55 34.46
C PHE A 246 -8.47 -16.50 33.91
N LYS A 247 -7.48 -16.84 34.74
CA LYS A 247 -6.38 -17.74 34.34
C LYS A 247 -6.88 -19.17 34.11
N LEU A 248 -6.85 -19.59 32.85
CA LEU A 248 -7.03 -20.98 32.42
C LEU A 248 -5.80 -21.84 32.74
N ALA A 249 -5.96 -23.17 32.62
CA ALA A 249 -4.87 -24.14 32.82
C ALA A 249 -3.86 -24.17 31.64
N ALA A 250 -4.29 -23.80 30.44
CA ALA A 250 -3.40 -23.38 29.36
C ALA A 250 -3.22 -21.87 29.44
N SER A 251 -2.01 -21.35 29.22
CA SER A 251 -1.80 -19.90 29.25
C SER A 251 -2.40 -19.26 28.00
N GLY A 252 -2.89 -18.02 28.08
CA GLY A 252 -3.44 -17.32 26.90
C GLY A 252 -2.44 -17.21 25.75
N ALA A 253 -1.14 -17.21 26.06
CA ALA A 253 -0.05 -17.22 25.09
C ALA A 253 0.08 -18.54 24.30
N ASP A 254 -0.34 -19.68 24.86
CA ASP A 254 -0.32 -20.98 24.17
C ASP A 254 -1.44 -21.11 23.12
N LEU A 255 -2.49 -20.29 23.23
CA LEU A 255 -3.66 -20.27 22.34
C LEU A 255 -3.58 -19.15 21.28
N ALA A 256 -2.68 -18.18 21.48
CA ALA A 256 -2.54 -17.01 20.62
C ALA A 256 -2.30 -17.40 19.16
N HIS A 257 -2.95 -16.69 18.24
CA HIS A 257 -2.84 -16.92 16.80
C HIS A 257 -2.73 -15.58 16.07
N ALA A 258 -1.92 -15.52 15.00
CA ALA A 258 -1.62 -14.28 14.28
C ALA A 258 -2.82 -13.63 13.55
N SER A 259 -4.00 -14.24 13.61
CA SER A 259 -5.26 -13.65 13.12
C SER A 259 -6.04 -12.90 14.20
N TRP A 260 -5.55 -12.85 15.44
CA TRP A 260 -6.18 -12.09 16.52
C TRP A 260 -5.93 -10.60 16.29
N LEU A 261 -6.92 -9.78 16.65
CA LEU A 261 -6.88 -8.33 16.52
C LEU A 261 -6.10 -7.65 17.66
N SER A 262 -5.91 -8.36 18.77
CA SER A 262 -5.00 -7.97 19.86
C SER A 262 -4.56 -9.22 20.64
N SER A 263 -3.77 -9.04 21.71
CA SER A 263 -3.37 -10.11 22.63
C SER A 263 -4.54 -10.83 23.34
N SER A 264 -5.76 -10.27 23.31
CA SER A 264 -6.96 -10.86 23.92
C SER A 264 -8.21 -10.86 23.03
N LEU A 265 -8.23 -10.15 21.90
CA LEU A 265 -9.38 -10.05 20.99
C LEU A 265 -9.16 -10.92 19.74
N LEU A 266 -9.95 -11.98 19.60
CA LEU A 266 -9.83 -12.98 18.52
C LEU A 266 -10.59 -12.60 17.25
N ALA A 267 -11.77 -12.00 17.42
CA ALA A 267 -12.62 -11.55 16.33
C ALA A 267 -13.47 -10.37 16.77
N LEU A 268 -13.72 -9.44 15.85
CA LEU A 268 -14.65 -8.31 15.98
C LEU A 268 -15.59 -8.34 14.79
N ASN A 269 -16.87 -8.15 15.04
CA ASN A 269 -17.86 -7.81 14.02
C ASN A 269 -18.64 -6.58 14.50
N ASP A 270 -18.53 -5.50 13.74
CA ASP A 270 -19.15 -4.19 13.98
C ASP A 270 -20.17 -3.82 12.89
N ARG A 271 -20.45 -4.75 11.96
CA ARG A 271 -21.39 -4.57 10.86
C ARG A 271 -22.69 -5.32 11.12
N GLY A 272 -23.81 -4.66 10.83
CA GLY A 272 -25.15 -5.20 11.07
C GLY A 272 -25.53 -5.23 12.55
N GLU A 273 -26.81 -5.48 12.82
CA GLU A 273 -27.37 -5.64 14.15
C GLU A 273 -27.89 -7.08 14.33
N VAL A 274 -27.84 -7.59 15.57
CA VAL A 274 -28.40 -8.88 15.97
C VAL A 274 -29.43 -8.63 17.06
N LYS A 275 -30.71 -8.70 16.70
CA LYS A 275 -31.85 -8.43 17.58
C LYS A 275 -32.10 -9.60 18.54
N PRO A 276 -32.82 -9.37 19.66
CA PRO A 276 -33.35 -10.44 20.50
C PRO A 276 -34.02 -11.55 19.69
N GLY A 277 -33.55 -12.78 19.85
CA GLY A 277 -34.04 -13.95 19.11
C GLY A 277 -33.26 -14.28 17.83
N GLU A 278 -32.40 -13.40 17.31
CA GLU A 278 -31.59 -13.66 16.11
C GLU A 278 -30.29 -14.43 16.43
N LEU A 279 -29.66 -14.99 15.39
CA LEU A 279 -28.47 -15.85 15.48
C LEU A 279 -27.32 -15.24 14.67
N ASP A 280 -26.18 -14.99 15.33
CA ASP A 280 -24.94 -14.56 14.67
C ASP A 280 -23.94 -15.73 14.56
N PHE A 281 -23.02 -15.66 13.60
CA PHE A 281 -21.96 -16.64 13.39
C PHE A 281 -20.58 -15.97 13.53
N VAL A 282 -19.92 -16.19 14.66
CA VAL A 282 -18.54 -15.76 14.86
C VAL A 282 -17.57 -16.86 14.44
N THR A 283 -16.64 -16.50 13.56
CA THR A 283 -15.53 -17.38 13.15
C THR A 283 -14.21 -16.76 13.58
N PHE A 284 -13.38 -17.57 14.25
CA PHE A 284 -12.07 -17.16 14.75
C PHE A 284 -11.08 -18.32 14.66
N THR A 285 -9.79 -18.02 14.69
CA THR A 285 -8.73 -19.04 14.66
C THR A 285 -7.89 -18.93 15.92
N PHE A 286 -7.52 -20.06 16.52
CA PHE A 286 -6.65 -20.14 17.69
C PHE A 286 -5.60 -21.24 17.50
N THR A 287 -4.53 -21.20 18.28
CA THR A 287 -3.48 -22.23 18.26
C THR A 287 -3.84 -23.37 19.23
N ALA A 288 -3.74 -24.62 18.79
CA ALA A 288 -4.06 -25.76 19.63
C ALA A 288 -3.07 -25.90 20.81
N PRO A 289 -3.53 -26.28 22.02
CA PRO A 289 -2.65 -26.47 23.18
C PRO A 289 -1.45 -27.36 22.88
N ARG A 290 -0.30 -27.03 23.47
CA ARG A 290 1.00 -27.59 23.05
C ARG A 290 1.30 -29.00 23.59
N ILE A 291 0.63 -29.43 24.64
CA ILE A 291 0.90 -30.70 25.34
C ILE A 291 -0.11 -31.75 24.89
N ILE A 292 0.34 -32.98 24.63
CA ILE A 292 -0.51 -34.13 24.28
C ILE A 292 -1.58 -34.41 25.36
N GLY A 293 -2.79 -34.75 24.95
CA GLY A 293 -3.92 -35.09 25.83
C GLY A 293 -5.18 -34.27 25.57
N GLU A 294 -6.19 -34.44 26.41
CA GLU A 294 -7.46 -33.70 26.30
C GLU A 294 -7.39 -32.36 27.03
N HIS A 295 -7.75 -31.29 26.32
CA HIS A 295 -7.81 -29.91 26.83
C HIS A 295 -9.21 -29.33 26.62
N LEU A 296 -9.59 -28.39 27.49
CA LEU A 296 -10.76 -27.55 27.30
C LEU A 296 -10.30 -26.11 27.06
N VAL A 297 -10.47 -25.65 25.82
CA VAL A 297 -10.20 -24.26 25.43
C VAL A 297 -11.48 -23.45 25.65
N VAL A 298 -11.35 -22.24 26.19
CA VAL A 298 -12.50 -21.39 26.57
C VAL A 298 -12.27 -19.98 26.02
N PHE A 299 -13.28 -19.46 25.32
CA PHE A 299 -13.36 -18.06 24.89
C PHE A 299 -14.67 -17.44 25.38
N THR A 300 -14.71 -16.12 25.47
CA THR A 300 -15.88 -15.35 25.89
C THR A 300 -16.40 -14.52 24.72
N PHE A 301 -17.70 -14.59 24.48
CA PHE A 301 -18.41 -13.69 23.57
C PHE A 301 -18.89 -12.45 24.34
N THR A 302 -18.58 -11.27 23.84
CA THR A 302 -19.04 -9.98 24.38
C THR A 302 -19.79 -9.20 23.30
N ALA A 303 -20.77 -8.39 23.70
CA ALA A 303 -21.61 -7.64 22.78
C ALA A 303 -21.75 -6.18 23.23
N ASN A 304 -21.59 -5.24 22.31
CA ASN A 304 -21.54 -3.79 22.58
C ASN A 304 -20.48 -3.37 23.62
N GLY A 305 -19.46 -4.21 23.84
CA GLY A 305 -18.46 -4.05 24.91
C GLY A 305 -18.89 -4.60 26.27
N GLU A 306 -20.11 -5.11 26.40
CA GLU A 306 -20.65 -5.71 27.62
C GLU A 306 -20.48 -7.23 27.64
N ARG A 307 -20.32 -7.80 28.85
CA ARG A 307 -20.27 -9.26 29.04
C ARG A 307 -21.67 -9.86 28.87
N VAL A 308 -21.77 -10.83 27.98
CA VAL A 308 -23.02 -11.55 27.68
C VAL A 308 -23.10 -12.82 28.52
N GLU A 309 -24.16 -12.97 29.30
CA GLU A 309 -24.41 -14.18 30.10
C GLU A 309 -24.70 -15.37 29.18
N GLY A 310 -24.11 -16.55 29.45
CA GLY A 310 -24.18 -17.70 28.53
C GLY A 310 -23.32 -17.61 27.26
N GLY A 311 -22.57 -16.52 27.06
CA GLY A 311 -21.66 -16.32 25.92
C GLY A 311 -20.35 -17.11 25.93
N GLU A 312 -20.22 -18.17 26.74
CA GLU A 312 -18.95 -18.91 26.88
C GLU A 312 -18.80 -20.01 25.81
N ILE A 313 -17.76 -19.88 24.98
CA ILE A 313 -17.47 -20.81 23.88
C ILE A 313 -16.45 -21.84 24.36
N LEU A 314 -16.96 -22.98 24.81
CA LEU A 314 -16.19 -24.12 25.32
C LEU A 314 -15.82 -25.09 24.19
N ILE A 315 -14.53 -25.32 23.93
CA ILE A 315 -14.04 -26.15 22.83
C ILE A 315 -13.15 -27.28 23.37
N PRO A 316 -13.63 -28.55 23.37
CA PRO A 316 -12.79 -29.71 23.68
C PRO A 316 -11.78 -29.97 22.55
N VAL A 317 -10.48 -29.98 22.88
CA VAL A 317 -9.37 -30.23 21.95
C VAL A 317 -8.56 -31.43 22.43
N ASP A 318 -8.56 -32.49 21.63
CA ASP A 318 -7.73 -33.68 21.76
C ASP A 318 -6.42 -33.44 21.02
N VAL A 319 -5.37 -33.19 21.79
CA VAL A 319 -4.04 -32.93 21.25
C VAL A 319 -3.36 -34.26 21.00
N THR A 320 -3.29 -34.66 19.72
CA THR A 320 -2.92 -36.03 19.29
C THR A 320 -1.41 -36.31 19.34
N SER A 321 -0.60 -35.26 19.39
CA SER A 321 0.83 -35.29 19.68
C SER A 321 1.21 -33.99 20.37
N ASN A 322 2.28 -33.97 21.18
CA ASN A 322 2.89 -32.71 21.59
C ASN A 322 3.13 -31.84 20.35
N ALA A 323 2.99 -30.52 20.51
CA ALA A 323 3.59 -29.60 19.57
C ALA A 323 5.07 -29.98 19.43
N PRO A 324 5.66 -29.92 18.22
CA PRO A 324 7.11 -29.82 18.15
C PRO A 324 7.54 -28.68 19.09
N ASP A 325 8.64 -28.89 19.81
CA ASP A 325 9.27 -27.79 20.53
C ASP A 325 9.40 -26.64 19.54
N ALA A 326 9.05 -25.43 19.99
CA ALA A 326 9.34 -24.28 19.17
C ALA A 326 10.85 -24.26 19.12
N VAL A 327 11.43 -24.55 17.95
CA VAL A 327 12.85 -24.39 17.70
C VAL A 327 13.09 -22.88 17.52
N VAL A 328 12.81 -22.15 18.61
CA VAL A 328 13.77 -21.21 19.17
C VAL A 328 15.02 -22.04 19.47
N SER A 329 15.76 -22.38 18.40
CA SER A 329 17.20 -22.55 18.52
C SER A 329 17.64 -21.33 19.30
N PRO A 330 18.22 -21.49 20.52
CA PRO A 330 18.79 -20.36 21.20
C PRO A 330 19.73 -19.68 20.21
N LEU A 331 19.77 -18.35 20.24
CA LEU A 331 20.84 -17.61 19.60
C LEU A 331 22.13 -18.34 19.99
N ARG A 332 22.89 -18.83 19.00
CA ARG A 332 24.20 -19.35 19.32
C ARG A 332 25.05 -18.11 19.50
N ASP A 333 25.17 -17.71 20.76
CA ASP A 333 25.34 -16.32 21.16
C ASP A 333 26.60 -15.66 20.57
N GLY A 334 26.38 -14.98 19.44
CA GLY A 334 26.94 -13.66 19.16
C GLY A 334 25.92 -12.58 19.54
N VAL A 335 25.34 -12.67 20.74
CA VAL A 335 24.71 -11.50 21.37
C VAL A 335 25.86 -10.55 21.66
N MET A 336 25.90 -9.44 20.93
CA MET A 336 26.74 -8.29 21.31
C MET A 336 26.41 -7.91 22.74
N ASP A 337 27.41 -7.49 23.52
CA ASP A 337 27.13 -6.92 24.84
C ASP A 337 26.11 -5.78 24.67
N ARG A 338 25.29 -5.47 25.69
CA ARG A 338 24.36 -4.33 25.60
C ARG A 338 25.08 -3.01 25.32
N ALA A 339 26.36 -2.93 25.65
CA ALA A 339 27.26 -1.83 25.30
C ALA A 339 27.64 -1.72 23.81
N GLU A 340 27.35 -2.75 23.00
CA GLU A 340 27.76 -2.91 21.61
C GLU A 340 26.59 -2.81 20.60
N MET A 341 25.33 -2.87 21.04
CA MET A 341 24.17 -2.62 20.18
C MET A 341 24.06 -1.15 19.77
N ILE A 342 23.64 -0.90 18.53
CA ILE A 342 23.42 0.46 18.01
C ILE A 342 21.94 0.89 18.13
N PRO A 343 21.62 2.19 18.08
CA PRO A 343 20.26 2.66 17.83
C PRO A 343 19.72 2.15 16.49
N GLU A 344 18.41 1.94 16.38
CA GLU A 344 17.76 1.53 15.12
C GLU A 344 18.11 2.52 13.99
N PRO A 345 18.65 2.06 12.84
CA PRO A 345 18.98 2.94 11.72
C PRO A 345 17.75 3.63 11.13
N VAL A 346 17.83 4.94 10.92
CA VAL A 346 16.83 5.68 10.13
C VAL A 346 17.16 5.53 8.65
N MET A 347 16.25 4.88 7.91
CA MET A 347 16.37 4.67 6.47
C MET A 347 15.78 5.84 5.70
N ARG A 348 16.45 6.22 4.60
CA ARG A 348 15.91 7.13 3.59
C ARG A 348 15.71 6.35 2.29
N VAL A 349 14.48 6.35 1.77
CA VAL A 349 14.03 5.53 0.65
C VAL A 349 13.51 6.43 -0.45
N GLY A 350 14.02 6.31 -1.68
CA GLY A 350 13.49 7.05 -2.83
C GLY A 350 12.18 6.41 -3.27
N VAL A 351 11.04 7.06 -3.01
CA VAL A 351 9.70 6.47 -3.21
C VAL A 351 9.02 6.88 -4.51
N LEU A 352 9.26 8.11 -4.98
CA LEU A 352 8.57 8.69 -6.12
C LEU A 352 9.44 9.77 -6.80
N ILE A 353 9.43 9.81 -8.12
CA ILE A 353 9.94 10.95 -8.89
C ILE A 353 8.77 11.91 -9.07
N VAL A 354 8.97 13.18 -8.77
CA VAL A 354 7.93 14.20 -8.93
C VAL A 354 7.97 14.70 -10.37
N ASP A 355 7.02 14.24 -11.18
CA ASP A 355 6.87 14.56 -12.60
C ASP A 355 5.38 14.72 -13.00
N GLU A 356 5.07 14.60 -14.29
CA GLU A 356 3.70 14.62 -14.86
C GLU A 356 2.69 13.72 -14.13
N GLU A 357 3.09 12.57 -13.59
CA GLU A 357 2.18 11.66 -12.87
C GLU A 357 1.59 12.36 -11.63
N THR A 358 2.41 13.20 -11.00
CA THR A 358 2.11 14.03 -9.83
C THR A 358 1.73 15.48 -10.17
N ASP A 359 1.47 15.81 -11.43
CA ASP A 359 1.21 17.21 -11.87
C ASP A 359 2.36 18.18 -11.48
N GLY A 360 3.60 17.68 -11.48
CA GLY A 360 4.82 18.43 -11.15
C GLY A 360 5.01 18.79 -9.67
N LYS A 361 4.12 18.38 -8.76
CA LYS A 361 4.14 18.75 -7.34
C LYS A 361 3.73 17.59 -6.44
N VAL A 362 4.06 17.65 -5.15
CA VAL A 362 3.46 16.77 -4.14
C VAL A 362 2.35 17.49 -3.40
N GLN A 363 1.26 16.78 -3.12
CA GLN A 363 0.20 17.19 -2.19
C GLN A 363 0.15 16.17 -1.06
N ILE A 364 0.35 16.61 0.18
CA ILE A 364 0.53 15.75 1.35
C ILE A 364 -0.46 16.16 2.45
N VAL A 365 -1.17 15.16 2.98
CA VAL A 365 -2.00 15.26 4.18
C VAL A 365 -1.45 14.31 5.25
N CYS A 366 -1.47 14.74 6.51
CA CYS A 366 -1.05 13.93 7.65
C CYS A 366 -2.27 13.51 8.50
N ASP A 367 -2.18 12.33 9.12
CA ASP A 367 -3.09 11.88 10.20
C ASP A 367 -2.62 12.28 11.62
N CYS A 368 -1.56 13.08 11.72
CA CYS A 368 -1.07 13.72 12.94
C CYS A 368 -1.89 14.96 13.34
N GLU A 369 -1.68 15.55 14.53
CA GLU A 369 -2.35 16.79 14.91
C GLU A 369 -1.77 17.99 14.15
N VAL A 370 -0.44 18.04 14.05
CA VAL A 370 0.34 19.04 13.33
C VAL A 370 1.49 18.37 12.56
N MET A 371 1.59 18.69 11.27
CA MET A 371 2.73 18.38 10.42
C MET A 371 3.58 19.64 10.24
N ALA A 372 4.78 19.65 10.80
CA ALA A 372 5.74 20.73 10.62
C ALA A 372 6.45 20.59 9.25
N MET A 373 6.32 21.61 8.40
CA MET A 373 7.16 21.79 7.23
C MET A 373 8.48 22.44 7.65
N LYS A 374 9.61 21.82 7.29
CA LYS A 374 10.96 22.27 7.63
C LYS A 374 11.87 22.24 6.41
N ASP A 375 12.96 23.01 6.42
CA ASP A 375 14.04 22.83 5.44
C ASP A 375 14.99 21.68 5.81
N GLU A 376 15.95 21.34 4.94
CA GLU A 376 16.93 20.27 5.21
C GLU A 376 17.83 20.53 6.43
N ASN A 377 17.95 21.79 6.88
CA ASN A 377 18.71 22.18 8.07
C ASN A 377 17.85 22.12 9.35
N GLY A 378 16.56 21.80 9.23
CA GLY A 378 15.60 21.76 10.33
C GLY A 378 14.97 23.11 10.69
N ASN A 379 15.20 24.17 9.90
CA ASN A 379 14.54 25.46 10.11
C ASN A 379 13.03 25.32 9.82
N PRO A 380 12.14 25.88 10.65
CA PRO A 380 10.71 25.83 10.41
C PRO A 380 10.33 26.70 9.20
N LEU A 381 9.45 26.16 8.36
CA LEU A 381 8.83 26.85 7.22
C LEU A 381 7.37 27.18 7.54
N ALA A 382 6.60 26.16 7.94
CA ALA A 382 5.19 26.29 8.34
C ALA A 382 4.77 25.13 9.25
N ASP A 383 3.70 25.31 10.00
CA ASP A 383 3.00 24.22 10.70
C ASP A 383 1.65 24.01 10.01
N VAL A 384 1.33 22.76 9.68
CA VAL A 384 0.16 22.35 8.90
C VAL A 384 -0.76 21.52 9.79
N PRO A 385 -1.95 22.02 10.18
CA PRO A 385 -2.90 21.26 11.00
C PRO A 385 -3.44 20.01 10.31
N ARG A 386 -3.90 19.03 11.11
CA ARG A 386 -4.58 17.81 10.66
C ARG A 386 -5.59 18.08 9.53
N GLY A 387 -5.49 17.30 8.46
CA GLY A 387 -6.43 17.37 7.33
C GLY A 387 -6.20 18.53 6.35
N VAL A 388 -5.30 19.47 6.64
CA VAL A 388 -4.90 20.50 5.67
C VAL A 388 -3.91 19.88 4.67
N VAL A 389 -4.15 20.12 3.37
CA VAL A 389 -3.25 19.70 2.30
C VAL A 389 -2.07 20.68 2.23
N ALA A 390 -0.87 20.20 2.55
CA ALA A 390 0.36 20.90 2.20
C ALA A 390 0.74 20.56 0.75
N SER A 391 1.18 21.54 -0.03
CA SER A 391 1.73 21.28 -1.36
C SER A 391 3.15 21.80 -1.51
N ALA A 392 3.98 21.11 -2.29
CA ALA A 392 5.32 21.59 -2.63
C ALA A 392 5.80 21.10 -4.00
N TYR A 393 6.64 21.89 -4.66
CA TYR A 393 7.33 21.52 -5.89
C TYR A 393 8.72 22.14 -5.95
N TYR A 394 9.54 21.66 -6.87
CA TYR A 394 10.85 22.23 -7.19
C TYR A 394 10.81 22.84 -8.58
N ASP A 395 11.34 24.06 -8.72
CA ASP A 395 11.47 24.75 -10.00
C ASP A 395 12.71 25.68 -10.00
N GLU A 396 13.45 25.70 -11.11
CA GLU A 396 14.65 26.52 -11.36
C GLU A 396 15.58 26.80 -10.14
N GLY A 397 15.94 25.76 -9.38
CA GLY A 397 16.87 25.88 -8.24
C GLY A 397 16.24 26.31 -6.92
N LYS A 398 14.91 26.34 -6.85
CA LYS A 398 14.12 26.71 -5.66
C LYS A 398 13.05 25.67 -5.37
N TYR A 399 12.59 25.64 -4.13
CA TYR A 399 11.44 24.88 -3.71
C TYR A 399 10.33 25.85 -3.33
N PHE A 400 9.15 25.61 -3.86
CA PHE A 400 7.94 26.37 -3.61
C PHE A 400 6.97 25.52 -2.81
N TYR A 401 6.22 26.13 -1.90
CA TYR A 401 5.28 25.41 -1.05
C TYR A 401 4.07 26.26 -0.66
N ASP A 402 2.96 25.60 -0.34
CA ASP A 402 1.79 26.23 0.27
C ASP A 402 1.32 25.35 1.44
N ALA A 403 1.17 25.97 2.59
CA ALA A 403 0.73 25.37 3.86
C ALA A 403 -0.72 25.78 4.23
N GLY A 404 -1.53 26.17 3.24
CA GLY A 404 -2.85 26.78 3.43
C GLY A 404 -2.79 28.29 3.69
N ARG A 405 -1.68 28.95 3.34
CA ARG A 405 -1.43 30.39 3.56
C ARG A 405 -1.08 31.14 2.27
N GLY A 406 -1.03 30.46 1.13
CA GLY A 406 -0.51 30.98 -0.12
C GLY A 406 0.93 30.51 -0.38
N LEU A 407 1.41 30.80 -1.60
CA LEU A 407 2.68 30.29 -2.09
C LEU A 407 3.89 31.00 -1.44
N GLU A 408 4.69 30.22 -0.73
CA GLU A 408 5.97 30.58 -0.12
C GLU A 408 7.13 29.87 -0.85
N MET A 409 8.38 30.25 -0.57
CA MET A 409 9.56 29.65 -1.21
C MET A 409 10.78 29.51 -0.28
N THR A 410 11.65 28.53 -0.59
CA THR A 410 12.95 28.30 0.04
C THR A 410 13.97 27.81 -0.99
N SER A 411 15.27 27.92 -0.68
CA SER A 411 16.36 27.41 -1.52
C SER A 411 16.82 25.99 -1.12
N PHE A 412 16.18 25.39 -0.13
CA PHE A 412 16.57 24.11 0.47
C PHE A 412 15.47 23.05 0.30
N PRO A 413 15.81 21.75 0.23
CA PRO A 413 14.84 20.66 0.25
C PRO A 413 13.82 20.79 1.38
N ILE A 414 12.57 20.41 1.10
CA ILE A 414 11.44 20.57 2.03
C ILE A 414 11.12 19.22 2.68
N ARG A 415 11.00 19.22 4.01
CA ARG A 415 10.68 18.06 4.85
C ARG A 415 9.31 18.25 5.48
N PHE A 416 8.47 17.24 5.35
CA PHE A 416 7.16 17.10 5.97
C PHE A 416 7.32 16.21 7.20
N VAL A 417 7.28 16.81 8.40
CA VAL A 417 7.64 16.15 9.65
C VAL A 417 6.42 16.10 10.58
N PRO A 418 5.82 14.92 10.84
CA PRO A 418 4.74 14.81 11.80
C PRO A 418 5.23 15.08 13.25
N ASP A 419 4.32 15.51 14.11
CA ASP A 419 4.54 15.60 15.56
C ASP A 419 4.74 14.23 16.25
N THR A 420 4.19 13.16 15.65
CA THR A 420 4.08 11.83 16.23
C THR A 420 4.85 10.81 15.40
N LEU A 421 5.71 10.02 16.05
CA LEU A 421 6.47 8.95 15.40
C LEU A 421 5.52 7.90 14.81
N GLY A 422 5.73 7.57 13.53
CA GLY A 422 4.94 6.56 12.83
C GLY A 422 3.60 7.05 12.26
N ALA A 423 3.25 8.32 12.43
CA ALA A 423 2.12 8.96 11.75
C ALA A 423 2.18 8.76 10.23
N ILE A 424 1.03 8.74 9.57
CA ILE A 424 0.83 8.40 8.18
C ILE A 424 0.64 9.67 7.35
N LEU A 425 1.57 9.89 6.42
CA LEU A 425 1.50 10.94 5.41
C LEU A 425 0.98 10.32 4.11
N THR A 426 -0.10 10.87 3.59
CA THR A 426 -0.76 10.42 2.35
C THR A 426 -0.47 11.42 1.23
N ILE A 427 0.06 10.92 0.10
CA ILE A 427 0.26 11.73 -1.12
C ILE A 427 -1.05 11.76 -1.91
N THR A 428 -1.84 12.82 -1.79
CA THR A 428 -3.22 12.85 -2.30
C THR A 428 -3.33 12.94 -3.82
N ASN A 429 -2.29 13.45 -4.50
CA ASN A 429 -2.21 13.53 -5.96
C ASN A 429 -1.39 12.39 -6.61
N PHE A 430 -1.17 11.30 -5.88
CA PHE A 430 -0.51 10.09 -6.36
C PHE A 430 -1.33 8.86 -5.97
N ASP A 431 -1.62 7.97 -6.91
CA ASP A 431 -2.40 6.74 -6.67
C ASP A 431 -1.67 5.54 -7.27
N ARG A 432 -1.27 4.62 -6.39
CA ARG A 432 -0.49 3.42 -6.73
C ARG A 432 -1.19 2.16 -6.19
N ARG A 433 -2.49 2.00 -6.41
CA ARG A 433 -3.22 0.78 -6.01
C ARG A 433 -2.62 -0.49 -6.65
N ALA A 434 -2.34 -1.50 -5.82
CA ALA A 434 -1.66 -2.73 -6.22
C ALA A 434 -2.50 -3.62 -7.17
N THR A 435 -3.81 -3.62 -6.96
CA THR A 435 -4.83 -4.09 -7.89
C THR A 435 -5.98 -3.07 -7.86
N ARG A 436 -6.83 -3.11 -8.89
CA ARG A 436 -7.89 -2.12 -9.12
C ARG A 436 -8.94 -2.02 -8.01
N ASP A 437 -9.05 -3.09 -7.22
CA ASP A 437 -10.03 -3.29 -6.16
C ASP A 437 -9.38 -3.24 -4.75
N SER A 438 -8.12 -2.78 -4.65
CA SER A 438 -7.45 -2.60 -3.37
C SER A 438 -8.00 -1.37 -2.64
N GLU A 439 -8.56 -1.59 -1.44
CA GLU A 439 -9.06 -0.51 -0.56
C GLU A 439 -7.96 0.51 -0.20
N ASN A 440 -6.70 0.07 -0.17
CA ASN A 440 -5.54 0.90 0.15
C ASN A 440 -4.69 1.17 -1.10
N ALA A 441 -4.43 2.43 -1.43
CA ALA A 441 -3.44 2.83 -2.41
C ALA A 441 -2.02 2.79 -1.81
N ASP A 442 -0.99 2.45 -2.61
CA ASP A 442 0.41 2.48 -2.15
C ASP A 442 1.01 3.90 -2.20
N ASN A 443 0.24 4.88 -1.68
CA ASN A 443 0.56 6.31 -1.62
C ASN A 443 0.66 6.85 -0.17
N GLN A 444 0.57 5.96 0.81
CA GLN A 444 0.65 6.27 2.24
C GLN A 444 2.01 5.83 2.80
N PHE A 445 2.67 6.71 3.56
CA PHE A 445 4.02 6.50 4.06
C PHE A 445 4.10 6.92 5.53
N ARG A 446 4.82 6.15 6.35
CA ARG A 446 5.03 6.49 7.76
C ARG A 446 6.11 7.56 7.92
N ASN A 447 5.99 8.36 8.97
CA ASN A 447 7.00 9.28 9.46
C ASN A 447 7.30 10.44 8.48
N VAL A 448 8.54 10.67 8.04
CA VAL A 448 8.92 11.88 7.31
C VAL A 448 8.88 11.67 5.81
N LEU A 449 8.38 12.65 5.06
CA LEU A 449 8.60 12.78 3.61
C LEU A 449 9.52 13.98 3.33
N GLU A 450 10.43 13.86 2.36
CA GLU A 450 11.33 14.93 1.94
C GLU A 450 11.30 15.10 0.41
N LEU A 451 10.95 16.30 -0.05
CA LEU A 451 11.07 16.73 -1.44
C LEU A 451 12.49 17.26 -1.68
N ARG A 452 13.28 16.52 -2.47
CA ARG A 452 14.68 16.85 -2.80
C ARG A 452 14.93 16.80 -4.31
N HIS A 453 15.47 17.88 -4.87
CA HIS A 453 16.07 17.86 -6.20
C HIS A 453 17.43 17.13 -6.19
N ASN A 454 17.61 16.32 -7.23
CA ASN A 454 18.78 15.49 -7.47
C ASN A 454 19.53 16.04 -8.69
N THR A 455 20.69 16.64 -8.42
CA THR A 455 21.55 17.29 -9.42
C THR A 455 22.26 16.32 -10.37
N LYS A 456 22.33 15.02 -10.04
CA LYS A 456 22.97 13.99 -10.88
C LYS A 456 22.10 13.54 -12.06
N LYS A 457 20.78 13.55 -11.89
CA LYS A 457 19.80 13.14 -12.92
C LYS A 457 18.73 14.19 -13.21
N ASP A 458 18.99 15.43 -12.79
CA ASP A 458 18.14 16.63 -12.89
C ASP A 458 16.64 16.35 -12.73
N ARG A 459 16.24 15.98 -11.51
CA ARG A 459 14.85 15.65 -11.18
C ARG A 459 14.55 15.83 -9.70
N ALA A 460 13.30 16.11 -9.36
CA ALA A 460 12.83 16.03 -7.99
C ALA A 460 12.48 14.59 -7.60
N TRP A 461 12.93 14.18 -6.42
CA TRP A 461 12.54 12.95 -5.73
C TRP A 461 11.74 13.31 -4.47
N LEU A 462 10.72 12.52 -4.20
CA LEU A 462 10.17 12.37 -2.87
C LEU A 462 10.87 11.19 -2.19
N ILE A 463 11.37 11.43 -0.99
CA ILE A 463 12.15 10.49 -0.19
C ILE A 463 11.38 10.26 1.12
N ASN A 464 11.13 8.99 1.48
CA ASN A 464 10.54 8.67 2.78
C ASN A 464 11.66 8.33 3.78
N GLU A 465 11.60 8.96 4.96
CA GLU A 465 12.58 8.84 6.03
C GLU A 465 11.90 8.30 7.30
N LEU A 466 12.30 7.10 7.72
CA LEU A 466 11.64 6.32 8.77
C LEU A 466 12.59 5.30 9.41
N PRO A 467 12.31 4.82 10.64
CA PRO A 467 13.07 3.72 11.25
C PRO A 467 13.09 2.46 10.37
N MET A 468 14.20 1.72 10.38
CA MET A 468 14.44 0.52 9.58
C MET A 468 13.28 -0.48 9.62
N GLU A 469 12.70 -0.72 10.79
CA GLU A 469 11.67 -1.75 10.98
C GLU A 469 10.31 -1.27 10.45
N MET A 470 10.00 0.03 10.57
CA MET A 470 8.87 0.66 9.86
C MET A 470 9.05 0.62 8.33
N TYR A 471 10.28 0.76 7.84
CA TYR A 471 10.60 0.56 6.42
C TYR A 471 10.33 -0.89 5.98
N LEU A 472 10.78 -1.88 6.75
CA LEU A 472 10.60 -3.29 6.40
C LEU A 472 9.14 -3.73 6.42
N ARG A 473 8.32 -3.20 7.35
CA ARG A 473 6.87 -3.42 7.38
C ARG A 473 6.18 -3.00 6.08
N GLY A 474 6.67 -1.97 5.39
CA GLY A 474 6.14 -1.47 4.11
C GLY A 474 6.67 -2.17 2.85
N LEU A 475 7.42 -3.27 2.98
CA LEU A 475 7.87 -4.08 1.83
C LEU A 475 6.73 -4.90 1.21
N ALA A 476 6.96 -5.32 -0.05
CA ALA A 476 6.05 -6.18 -0.81
C ALA A 476 6.80 -7.21 -1.68
N GLU A 477 7.94 -7.70 -1.19
CA GLU A 477 8.77 -8.76 -1.81
C GLU A 477 8.13 -10.16 -1.72
N THR A 478 7.04 -10.27 -0.97
CA THR A 478 6.32 -11.52 -0.68
C THR A 478 4.84 -11.23 -0.39
N SER A 479 4.08 -12.26 -0.05
CA SER A 479 2.62 -12.25 0.16
C SER A 479 2.25 -13.05 1.40
N ASN A 480 1.07 -12.78 1.97
CA ASN A 480 0.54 -13.54 3.11
C ASN A 480 0.36 -15.04 2.87
N SER A 481 0.34 -15.48 1.61
CA SER A 481 0.26 -16.90 1.23
C SER A 481 1.60 -17.63 1.26
N SER A 482 2.71 -16.93 1.49
CA SER A 482 4.04 -17.54 1.52
C SER A 482 4.37 -18.08 2.93
N PRO A 483 5.17 -19.16 3.07
CA PRO A 483 5.51 -19.71 4.38
C PRO A 483 6.23 -18.70 5.28
N ILE A 484 5.90 -18.66 6.59
CA ILE A 484 6.45 -17.69 7.54
C ILE A 484 7.99 -17.75 7.64
N GLU A 485 8.60 -18.93 7.58
CA GLU A 485 10.07 -19.06 7.61
C GLU A 485 10.74 -18.51 6.34
N TYR A 486 10.04 -18.53 5.19
CA TYR A 486 10.51 -17.78 4.01
C TYR A 486 10.33 -16.28 4.20
N GLN A 487 9.20 -15.82 4.75
CA GLN A 487 8.97 -14.40 5.03
C GLN A 487 10.04 -13.84 5.98
N LYS A 488 10.38 -14.55 7.06
CA LYS A 488 11.50 -14.23 7.97
C LYS A 488 12.84 -14.18 7.25
N ALA A 489 13.12 -15.11 6.34
CA ALA A 489 14.36 -15.12 5.55
C ALA A 489 14.44 -13.92 4.62
N ILE A 490 13.39 -13.61 3.86
CA ILE A 490 13.40 -12.49 2.91
C ILE A 490 13.45 -11.13 3.60
N VAL A 491 12.74 -10.92 4.72
CA VAL A 491 12.84 -9.64 5.47
C VAL A 491 14.19 -9.50 6.19
N THR A 492 14.80 -10.59 6.68
CA THR A 492 16.16 -10.56 7.24
C THR A 492 17.21 -10.23 6.17
N ALA A 493 17.10 -10.83 4.98
CA ALA A 493 17.94 -10.49 3.83
C ALA A 493 17.74 -9.03 3.38
N ALA A 494 16.49 -8.54 3.40
CA ALA A 494 16.13 -7.17 3.07
C ALA A 494 16.68 -6.15 4.08
N ARG A 495 16.53 -6.40 5.38
CA ARG A 495 17.11 -5.61 6.49
C ARG A 495 18.61 -5.48 6.33
N THR A 496 19.28 -6.59 6.05
CA THR A 496 20.73 -6.62 5.88
C THR A 496 21.17 -5.85 4.64
N TYR A 497 20.45 -5.94 3.51
CA TYR A 497 20.75 -5.17 2.29
C TYR A 497 20.60 -3.66 2.51
N ALA A 498 19.48 -3.25 3.13
CA ALA A 498 19.21 -1.87 3.50
C ALA A 498 20.30 -1.31 4.43
N TYR A 499 20.65 -2.07 5.48
CA TYR A 499 21.70 -1.70 6.44
C TYR A 499 23.11 -1.65 5.80
N TYR A 500 23.42 -2.58 4.88
CA TYR A 500 24.68 -2.56 4.12
C TYR A 500 24.87 -1.24 3.36
N HIS A 501 23.79 -0.72 2.76
CA HIS A 501 23.80 0.56 2.04
C HIS A 501 23.72 1.79 2.96
N PHE A 502 23.03 1.71 4.10
CA PHE A 502 23.08 2.72 5.16
C PHE A 502 24.52 2.98 5.64
N LEU A 503 25.26 1.91 5.99
CA LEU A 503 26.64 2.00 6.49
C LEU A 503 27.65 2.55 5.47
N ARG A 504 27.37 2.44 4.17
CA ARG A 504 28.35 2.71 3.10
C ARG A 504 28.01 3.89 2.22
N GLN A 505 26.73 4.29 2.16
CA GLN A 505 26.22 5.38 1.33
C GLN A 505 26.68 5.31 -0.15
N THR A 506 26.79 4.10 -0.71
CA THR A 506 27.49 3.89 -2.00
C THR A 506 26.62 4.07 -3.24
N LYS A 507 25.36 3.63 -3.21
CA LYS A 507 24.57 3.43 -4.44
C LYS A 507 23.80 4.70 -4.86
N HIS A 508 23.09 5.30 -3.91
CA HIS A 508 22.16 6.41 -4.15
C HIS A 508 22.48 7.68 -3.35
N ALA A 509 23.68 7.83 -2.76
CA ALA A 509 24.03 9.02 -1.99
C ALA A 509 23.94 10.34 -2.78
N ALA A 510 24.33 10.34 -4.06
CA ALA A 510 24.15 11.51 -4.94
C ALA A 510 22.67 11.82 -5.26
N GLU A 511 21.75 10.94 -4.86
CA GLU A 511 20.29 11.07 -5.00
C GLU A 511 19.62 11.38 -3.64
N GLY A 512 20.38 11.36 -2.53
CA GLY A 512 19.91 11.72 -1.20
C GLY A 512 19.23 10.60 -0.40
N PHE A 513 19.27 9.35 -0.88
CA PHE A 513 18.65 8.18 -0.23
C PHE A 513 19.56 6.94 -0.28
N MET A 514 19.19 5.88 0.44
CA MET A 514 19.97 4.63 0.53
C MET A 514 19.47 3.57 -0.45
N VAL A 515 18.14 3.45 -0.60
CA VAL A 515 17.45 2.37 -1.35
C VAL A 515 16.37 2.97 -2.26
N ASP A 516 16.27 2.51 -3.50
CA ASP A 516 15.18 2.82 -4.45
C ASP A 516 13.99 1.85 -4.27
N ALA A 517 12.79 2.38 -4.04
CA ALA A 517 11.56 1.62 -3.72
C ALA A 517 11.02 0.70 -4.83
N TRP A 518 11.69 0.65 -5.98
CA TRP A 518 11.31 -0.19 -7.12
C TRP A 518 12.49 -0.97 -7.71
N ARG A 519 13.67 -0.36 -7.78
CA ARG A 519 14.86 -0.94 -8.44
C ARG A 519 15.72 -1.78 -7.51
N ASP A 520 15.62 -1.54 -6.21
CA ASP A 520 16.46 -2.17 -5.21
C ASP A 520 15.66 -3.16 -4.38
N GLN A 521 14.57 -2.67 -3.79
CA GLN A 521 13.66 -3.45 -2.97
C GLN A 521 12.24 -2.93 -3.20
N VAL A 522 11.26 -3.83 -3.32
CA VAL A 522 9.87 -3.46 -3.59
C VAL A 522 9.24 -2.87 -2.32
N TYR A 523 9.31 -1.55 -2.18
CA TYR A 523 8.75 -0.79 -1.07
C TYR A 523 7.49 -0.03 -1.52
N LYS A 524 6.44 -0.13 -0.71
CA LYS A 524 5.08 0.35 -1.01
C LYS A 524 4.43 1.10 0.17
N GLY A 525 5.20 1.39 1.22
CA GLY A 525 4.73 2.16 2.35
C GLY A 525 3.65 1.47 3.18
N TYR A 526 2.90 2.29 3.91
CA TYR A 526 1.88 1.86 4.86
C TYR A 526 0.73 1.08 4.19
N GLY A 527 0.40 1.39 2.93
CA GLY A 527 -0.59 0.63 2.16
C GLY A 527 -0.23 -0.85 2.01
N SER A 528 1.07 -1.19 1.98
CA SER A 528 1.54 -2.57 1.99
C SER A 528 1.49 -3.19 3.38
N GLU A 529 2.00 -2.48 4.38
CA GLU A 529 1.99 -2.87 5.80
C GLU A 529 0.58 -3.28 6.25
N ALA A 530 -0.42 -2.44 5.98
CA ALA A 530 -1.82 -2.69 6.33
C ALA A 530 -2.45 -3.93 5.65
N ARG A 531 -1.91 -4.39 4.52
CA ARG A 531 -2.41 -5.58 3.79
C ARG A 531 -1.59 -6.83 4.03
N LEU A 532 -0.32 -6.71 4.44
CA LEU A 532 0.64 -7.80 4.54
C LEU A 532 1.00 -8.12 6.01
N SER A 533 -0.01 -8.33 6.85
CA SER A 533 0.16 -8.56 8.30
C SER A 533 1.15 -9.67 8.66
N SER A 534 1.22 -10.78 7.90
CA SER A 534 2.21 -11.83 8.17
C SER A 534 3.66 -11.39 7.87
N VAL A 535 3.85 -10.45 6.93
CA VAL A 535 5.16 -9.84 6.67
C VAL A 535 5.54 -8.92 7.83
N VAL A 536 4.57 -8.18 8.39
CA VAL A 536 4.77 -7.39 9.62
C VAL A 536 5.21 -8.30 10.78
N SER A 537 4.53 -9.42 11.01
CA SER A 537 4.94 -10.41 12.01
C SER A 537 6.34 -10.98 11.74
N ALA A 538 6.70 -11.27 10.48
CA ALA A 538 8.03 -11.73 10.12
C ALA A 538 9.12 -10.66 10.38
N VAL A 539 8.81 -9.37 10.21
CA VAL A 539 9.71 -8.26 10.56
C VAL A 539 9.94 -8.23 12.07
N GLU A 540 8.87 -8.32 12.87
CA GLU A 540 8.89 -8.28 14.33
C GLU A 540 9.61 -9.50 14.95
N GLU A 541 9.28 -10.72 14.50
CA GLU A 541 9.96 -11.96 14.92
C GLU A 541 11.46 -11.98 14.54
N THR A 542 11.88 -11.14 13.59
CA THR A 542 13.28 -10.96 13.20
C THR A 542 13.86 -9.58 13.56
N TYR A 543 13.21 -8.82 14.44
CA TYR A 543 13.61 -7.45 14.79
C TYR A 543 15.12 -7.31 15.02
N GLY A 544 15.77 -6.39 14.31
CA GLY A 544 17.20 -6.12 14.42
C GLY A 544 18.14 -7.26 13.98
N VAL A 545 17.63 -8.40 13.49
CA VAL A 545 18.46 -9.53 13.06
C VAL A 545 18.96 -9.32 11.63
N THR A 546 20.27 -9.27 11.46
CA THR A 546 20.97 -9.14 10.17
C THR A 546 21.86 -10.35 9.88
N VAL A 547 22.30 -10.47 8.63
CA VAL A 547 23.26 -11.49 8.18
C VAL A 547 24.67 -10.90 8.20
N THR A 548 25.62 -11.64 8.78
CA THR A 548 27.02 -11.24 8.89
C THR A 548 27.97 -12.29 8.32
N TYR A 549 29.11 -11.85 7.82
CA TYR A 549 30.24 -12.72 7.46
C TYR A 549 31.49 -12.16 8.13
N ASP A 550 32.24 -13.00 8.84
CA ASP A 550 33.42 -12.60 9.63
C ASP A 550 33.15 -11.39 10.54
N GLY A 551 31.99 -11.39 11.22
CA GLY A 551 31.52 -10.31 12.09
C GLY A 551 31.08 -9.01 11.38
N GLN A 552 31.18 -8.92 10.05
CA GLN A 552 30.79 -7.73 9.28
C GLN A 552 29.43 -7.93 8.60
N THR A 553 28.63 -6.86 8.48
CA THR A 553 27.33 -6.88 7.76
C THR A 553 27.53 -7.34 6.31
N ALA A 554 26.91 -8.47 5.95
CA ALA A 554 26.97 -9.05 4.63
C ALA A 554 26.21 -8.21 3.60
N ILE A 555 26.44 -8.45 2.31
CA ILE A 555 25.51 -8.04 1.24
C ILE A 555 24.67 -9.24 0.83
N THR A 556 23.36 -9.08 0.79
CA THR A 556 22.34 -10.15 0.74
C THR A 556 21.38 -9.97 -0.44
N PRO A 557 21.87 -10.06 -1.69
CA PRO A 557 21.01 -10.00 -2.88
C PRO A 557 20.07 -11.21 -2.94
N TYR A 558 18.85 -11.00 -3.43
CA TYR A 558 17.82 -12.03 -3.59
C TYR A 558 17.07 -11.83 -4.91
N PHE A 559 16.41 -12.87 -5.42
CA PHE A 559 15.75 -12.85 -6.73
C PHE A 559 14.62 -13.89 -6.82
N GLY A 560 13.77 -13.79 -7.85
CA GLY A 560 12.52 -14.55 -7.94
C GLY A 560 12.67 -16.07 -7.99
N HIS A 561 13.39 -16.62 -8.98
CA HIS A 561 13.72 -18.05 -9.01
C HIS A 561 14.92 -18.36 -9.92
N SER A 562 15.59 -19.47 -9.63
CA SER A 562 16.75 -19.95 -10.41
C SER A 562 16.36 -20.95 -11.50
N ASP A 563 17.36 -21.51 -12.19
CA ASP A 563 17.26 -22.61 -13.15
C ASP A 563 17.72 -23.96 -12.57
N GLY A 564 17.83 -24.06 -11.24
CA GLY A 564 18.32 -25.23 -10.51
C GLY A 564 19.61 -24.98 -9.72
N ARG A 565 20.28 -23.83 -9.92
CA ARG A 565 21.38 -23.35 -9.07
C ARG A 565 21.42 -21.82 -9.01
N THR A 566 21.88 -21.27 -7.89
CA THR A 566 22.25 -19.85 -7.83
C THR A 566 23.52 -19.58 -8.65
N ARG A 567 23.86 -18.32 -8.88
CA ARG A 567 25.14 -17.88 -9.46
C ARG A 567 26.06 -17.36 -8.37
N ALA A 568 27.36 -17.63 -8.51
CA ALA A 568 28.36 -16.91 -7.72
C ALA A 568 28.39 -15.43 -8.13
N TRP A 569 28.79 -14.55 -7.21
CA TRP A 569 28.93 -13.11 -7.49
C TRP A 569 29.73 -12.85 -8.77
N SER A 570 30.88 -13.52 -8.91
CA SER A 570 31.81 -13.39 -10.04
C SER A 570 31.28 -13.92 -11.38
N GLU A 571 30.17 -14.66 -11.41
CA GLU A 571 29.48 -15.05 -12.66
C GLU A 571 28.63 -13.92 -13.25
N VAL A 572 28.32 -12.87 -12.46
CA VAL A 572 27.31 -11.85 -12.81
C VAL A 572 27.83 -10.42 -12.63
N TRP A 573 28.66 -10.19 -11.61
CA TRP A 573 29.19 -8.88 -11.24
C TRP A 573 30.71 -8.94 -11.03
N ASN A 574 31.37 -7.78 -11.11
CA ASN A 574 32.82 -7.71 -10.95
C ASN A 574 33.27 -7.95 -9.49
N GLY A 575 34.40 -8.65 -9.32
CA GLY A 575 34.94 -9.04 -8.01
C GLY A 575 34.51 -10.44 -7.57
N ASP A 576 34.76 -10.75 -6.30
CA ASP A 576 34.30 -11.98 -5.65
C ASP A 576 33.82 -11.65 -4.23
N ILE A 577 32.81 -12.38 -3.75
CA ILE A 577 32.27 -12.25 -2.39
C ILE A 577 32.18 -13.65 -1.78
N ALA A 578 32.82 -13.83 -0.62
CA ALA A 578 33.09 -15.15 -0.05
C ALA A 578 31.81 -15.96 0.25
N TRP A 579 30.73 -15.30 0.66
CA TRP A 579 29.43 -15.91 0.95
C TRP A 579 28.47 -15.99 -0.25
N LEU A 580 28.79 -15.37 -1.39
CA LEU A 580 27.92 -15.37 -2.57
C LEU A 580 28.47 -16.33 -3.63
N LYS A 581 28.34 -17.61 -3.33
CA LYS A 581 28.77 -18.74 -4.17
C LYS A 581 27.56 -19.41 -4.81
N SER A 582 27.81 -20.15 -5.90
CA SER A 582 26.77 -20.96 -6.54
C SER A 582 26.41 -22.15 -5.65
N VAL A 583 25.13 -22.28 -5.29
CA VAL A 583 24.56 -23.39 -4.53
C VAL A 583 23.43 -24.05 -5.31
N SER A 584 23.20 -25.34 -5.07
CA SER A 584 22.12 -26.10 -5.71
C SER A 584 20.75 -25.65 -5.18
N VAL A 585 19.76 -25.60 -6.07
CA VAL A 585 18.35 -25.28 -5.75
C VAL A 585 17.44 -26.29 -6.46
N PRO A 586 17.31 -27.53 -5.95
CA PRO A 586 16.58 -28.60 -6.67
C PRO A 586 15.12 -28.27 -7.02
N CYS A 587 14.42 -27.46 -6.20
CA CYS A 587 13.03 -27.05 -6.45
C CYS A 587 12.83 -26.12 -7.67
N ASP A 588 13.94 -25.58 -8.19
CA ASP A 588 14.01 -24.73 -9.37
C ASP A 588 14.55 -25.46 -10.61
N ALA A 589 14.92 -26.74 -10.50
CA ALA A 589 15.48 -27.51 -11.61
C ALA A 589 14.52 -27.55 -12.82
N GLY A 590 15.05 -27.24 -14.01
CA GLY A 590 14.28 -27.21 -15.25
C GLY A 590 13.43 -25.94 -15.45
N ARG A 591 13.57 -24.93 -14.59
CA ARG A 591 12.99 -23.59 -14.78
C ARG A 591 13.94 -22.68 -15.56
N ASN A 592 13.41 -21.56 -16.03
CA ASN A 592 14.22 -20.45 -16.52
C ASN A 592 14.62 -19.56 -15.34
N LEU A 593 15.81 -18.94 -15.41
CA LEU A 593 16.24 -17.95 -14.42
C LEU A 593 15.36 -16.69 -14.47
N PHE A 594 14.81 -16.27 -13.34
CA PHE A 594 14.06 -15.03 -13.18
C PHE A 594 14.70 -14.10 -12.13
N GLY A 595 15.47 -13.13 -12.62
CA GLY A 595 16.30 -12.22 -11.84
C GLY A 595 17.80 -12.47 -12.04
N HIS A 596 18.66 -11.91 -11.19
CA HIS A 596 20.11 -11.94 -11.39
C HIS A 596 20.81 -13.26 -11.00
N GLY A 597 20.14 -14.18 -10.31
CA GLY A 597 20.71 -15.49 -9.96
C GLY A 597 21.64 -15.52 -8.74
N VAL A 598 22.25 -14.40 -8.35
CA VAL A 598 23.14 -14.31 -7.17
C VAL A 598 22.35 -14.27 -5.86
N GLY A 599 22.81 -15.00 -4.85
CA GLY A 599 22.24 -14.99 -3.48
C GLY A 599 20.97 -15.83 -3.35
N MET A 600 19.97 -15.35 -2.63
CA MET A 600 18.78 -16.15 -2.28
C MET A 600 17.74 -16.24 -3.41
N SER A 601 17.40 -17.48 -3.82
CA SER A 601 16.24 -17.75 -4.68
C SER A 601 14.97 -17.72 -3.83
N ALA A 602 14.06 -16.79 -4.07
CA ALA A 602 12.80 -16.67 -3.35
C ALA A 602 11.99 -17.96 -3.44
N ARG A 603 11.82 -18.52 -4.65
CA ARG A 603 11.15 -19.82 -4.81
C ARG A 603 11.90 -20.96 -4.12
N GLY A 604 13.23 -21.01 -4.22
CA GLY A 604 14.03 -22.02 -3.55
C GLY A 604 13.84 -22.01 -2.04
N ALA A 605 13.85 -20.81 -1.44
CA ALA A 605 13.62 -20.58 -0.03
C ALA A 605 12.17 -20.90 0.40
N ILE A 606 11.16 -20.61 -0.44
CA ILE A 606 9.77 -21.06 -0.23
C ILE A 606 9.70 -22.58 -0.14
N CYS A 607 10.33 -23.32 -1.06
CA CYS A 607 10.30 -24.79 -1.01
C CYS A 607 10.99 -25.32 0.26
N MET A 608 12.15 -24.77 0.63
CA MET A 608 12.82 -25.12 1.89
C MET A 608 11.94 -24.87 3.11
N ALA A 609 11.25 -23.73 3.17
CA ALA A 609 10.31 -23.42 4.25
C ALA A 609 9.08 -24.35 4.25
N SER A 610 8.57 -24.75 3.08
CA SER A 610 7.51 -25.76 2.96
C SER A 610 7.96 -27.16 3.41
N ASP A 611 9.24 -27.48 3.26
CA ASP A 611 9.85 -28.71 3.80
C ASP A 611 10.21 -28.61 5.30
N GLY A 612 9.79 -27.53 5.98
CA GLY A 612 9.97 -27.32 7.42
C GLY A 612 11.34 -26.75 7.82
N ILE A 613 12.13 -26.25 6.88
CA ILE A 613 13.45 -25.65 7.15
C ILE A 613 13.27 -24.21 7.67
N GLY A 614 13.89 -23.91 8.82
CA GLY A 614 13.85 -22.59 9.44
C GLY A 614 14.58 -21.50 8.66
N TYR A 615 14.22 -20.24 8.91
CA TYR A 615 14.75 -19.09 8.17
C TYR A 615 16.27 -18.93 8.30
N ARG A 616 16.85 -19.35 9.43
CA ARG A 616 18.31 -19.27 9.69
C ARG A 616 19.07 -20.24 8.79
N GLU A 617 18.56 -21.45 8.66
CA GLU A 617 19.11 -22.52 7.82
C GLU A 617 18.93 -22.19 6.33
N ILE A 618 17.79 -21.60 5.95
CA ILE A 618 17.57 -21.03 4.60
C ILE A 618 18.64 -20.00 4.27
N LEU A 619 18.86 -19.02 5.15
CA LEU A 619 19.87 -17.98 4.94
C LEU A 619 21.29 -18.55 4.85
N LYS A 620 21.65 -19.52 5.72
CA LYS A 620 22.96 -20.19 5.69
C LYS A 620 23.18 -21.11 4.49
N HIS A 621 22.11 -21.60 3.85
CA HIS A 621 22.19 -22.31 2.57
C HIS A 621 22.51 -21.35 1.42
N PHE A 622 21.79 -20.24 1.32
CA PHE A 622 21.94 -19.28 0.21
C PHE A 622 23.14 -18.34 0.34
N TYR A 623 23.61 -18.10 1.57
CA TYR A 623 24.77 -17.26 1.87
C TYR A 623 25.83 -18.10 2.60
N THR A 624 26.87 -18.52 1.89
CA THR A 624 27.83 -19.53 2.37
C THR A 624 28.68 -19.03 3.54
N GLY A 625 28.61 -19.71 4.68
CA GLY A 625 29.46 -19.41 5.84
C GLY A 625 29.09 -18.13 6.57
N VAL A 626 27.87 -17.63 6.42
CA VAL A 626 27.36 -16.50 7.21
C VAL A 626 26.89 -16.93 8.60
N ASP A 627 26.82 -15.94 9.49
CA ASP A 627 26.10 -15.99 10.75
C ASP A 627 24.97 -14.95 10.78
N LEU A 628 24.17 -14.97 11.84
CA LEU A 628 23.11 -14.00 12.06
C LEU A 628 23.36 -13.30 13.41
N ARG A 629 23.28 -11.98 13.43
CA ARG A 629 23.50 -11.14 14.62
C ARG A 629 22.31 -10.22 14.82
N ARG A 630 21.99 -9.87 16.08
CA ARG A 630 21.07 -8.76 16.39
C ARG A 630 21.90 -7.49 16.54
N ASP A 631 21.68 -6.51 15.66
CA ASP A 631 22.51 -5.28 15.59
C ASP A 631 21.96 -4.12 16.44
N TRP A 632 20.64 -4.02 16.61
CA TRP A 632 19.99 -3.00 17.44
C TRP A 632 18.99 -3.60 18.43
N GLU A 633 18.93 -2.99 19.61
CA GLU A 633 17.86 -3.19 20.59
C GLU A 633 16.70 -2.27 20.21
N GLY A 634 15.47 -2.71 20.46
CA GLY A 634 14.28 -1.91 20.22
C GLY A 634 13.30 -2.10 21.35
N ASP A 635 12.71 -1.00 21.80
CA ASP A 635 11.45 -1.06 22.51
C ASP A 635 10.41 -1.59 21.53
N VAL A 636 9.99 -2.85 21.71
CA VAL A 636 8.73 -3.33 21.14
C VAL A 636 7.66 -2.52 21.85
N ALA A 637 7.21 -1.44 21.20
CA ALA A 637 6.27 -0.51 21.80
C ALA A 637 4.96 -1.25 22.16
N ASP A 638 4.65 -1.30 23.46
CA ASP A 638 3.43 -1.85 24.05
C ASP A 638 2.16 -1.13 23.58
#